data_AF-A0A1C6FE65-F1
#
_entry.id   AF-A0A1C6FE65-F1
#
_cell.length_a   1.000
_cell.length_b   1.000
_cell.length_c   1.000
_cell.angle_alpha   90.00
_cell.angle_beta   90.00
_cell.angle_gamma   90.00
#
_symmetry.space_group_name_H-M   'P 1'
#
loop_
_entity.id
_entity.type
_entity.pdbx_description
1 polymer ?
#
loop_
_entity_poly.entity_id
_entity_poly.type
_entity_poly.pdbx_seq_one_letter_code
_entity_poly.pdbx_strand_id
1 'polypeptide(L)'
;MDKNFAKIIGIIATSVCVVFCGLSVIAKLKKNNSVYQNVPEEKNVLEGHRVVFVKDDRDAENADGVRGHLESSGMSEYKPGIYEKYFKRILDVVLSFSGLVVLSPLYLGISLAIIIDDPGPVLFTQKRMGQNKKYFKLHKFRSMKMCTPHDVPTHMLDNPDRYITRVGKFLRAHSLDELPQIWDIFIGNMSIIGPRPALWNQDVLTAERDKYGANDVKPGLTGWAQINGRDELEIPAKAKLDGEYVQKIGIGIDIKCFLDSIGVFANDNSVVEGGTGELKKHEMNESCKKCAEEKKKILVICQYYKPEPFRISDICEEMVRRGHEVQVVTGYLNYPEGKIYDGYGKGKHIDEIINGVKVHRCFEIPRGTGSVKRMLNYYSYAVTSTAYALSSKCRTSDGKPFDVVFCNQLSPVMMAHAAIGYKKRYKVPAIMYCLDLWPESLIAGGITRESLIYKYYHHVSKRIYRQVDKILITSRMFSDYFKSEFGIRKDRIEYLPQYAEDIFEEMPIKEENGIFDFMFAGNIGTIQSVETILEAANLLKDEPVRFHIIGGGTDLERLQKIGKNLENVEFYGRKPLEEMPDFYKKADAMLVTLAADPVLSLTLPGKVQSYMAVGKPLIGAIDGETEIVINEAQCGFCGKAGDAIELTENIRKFIARDTDRKLMGKNARKFYEKNFKESMYMDKLESMVEI
;
A
#
# COMPACT_ATOMS: atom_id res chain seq x y z
N MET A 1 38.94 -49.80 6.11
CA MET A 1 37.93 -49.14 5.25
C MET A 1 37.17 -50.23 4.53
N ASP A 2 35.86 -50.33 4.79
CA ASP A 2 35.03 -51.49 4.42
C ASP A 2 34.83 -51.59 2.89
N LYS A 3 35.10 -52.76 2.29
CA LYS A 3 35.05 -52.96 0.83
C LYS A 3 33.66 -52.67 0.25
N ASN A 4 32.61 -52.87 1.05
CA ASN A 4 31.23 -52.56 0.67
C ASN A 4 30.97 -51.05 0.57
N PHE A 5 31.58 -50.25 1.46
CA PHE A 5 31.46 -48.79 1.44
C PHE A 5 32.15 -48.19 0.21
N ALA A 6 33.34 -48.68 -0.14
CA ALA A 6 34.04 -48.28 -1.35
C ALA A 6 33.25 -48.62 -2.63
N LYS A 7 32.58 -49.78 -2.66
CA LYS A 7 31.72 -50.20 -3.78
C LYS A 7 30.48 -49.30 -3.92
N ILE A 8 29.83 -48.93 -2.81
CA ILE A 8 28.69 -48.01 -2.81
C ILE A 8 29.09 -46.62 -3.30
N ILE A 9 30.21 -46.08 -2.81
CA ILE A 9 30.74 -44.78 -3.28
C ILE A 9 31.06 -44.85 -4.78
N GLY A 10 31.68 -45.93 -5.25
CA GLY A 10 31.98 -46.13 -6.67
C GLY A 10 30.73 -46.14 -7.55
N ILE A 11 29.65 -46.78 -7.10
CA ILE A 11 28.36 -46.80 -7.81
C ILE A 11 27.73 -45.40 -7.82
N ILE A 12 27.70 -44.70 -6.68
CA ILE A 12 27.14 -43.33 -6.61
C ILE A 12 27.93 -42.38 -7.51
N ALA A 13 29.26 -42.40 -7.46
CA ALA A 13 30.11 -41.55 -8.28
C ALA A 13 29.89 -41.82 -9.78
N THR A 14 29.78 -43.08 -10.18
CA THR A 14 29.51 -43.45 -11.58
C THR A 14 28.14 -42.94 -12.03
N SER A 15 27.10 -43.14 -11.23
CA SER A 15 25.75 -42.64 -11.53
C SER A 15 25.70 -41.13 -11.65
N VAL A 16 26.34 -40.39 -10.73
CA VAL A 16 26.43 -38.93 -10.78
C VAL A 16 27.15 -38.46 -12.03
N CYS A 17 28.27 -39.09 -12.41
CA CYS A 17 28.99 -38.79 -13.65
C CYS A 17 28.14 -39.02 -14.90
N VAL A 18 27.39 -40.13 -14.97
CA VAL A 18 26.49 -40.43 -16.11
C VAL A 18 25.39 -39.37 -16.22
N VAL A 19 24.76 -39.01 -15.10
CA VAL A 19 23.72 -37.96 -15.06
C VAL A 19 24.31 -36.61 -15.48
N PHE A 20 25.50 -36.24 -14.99
CA PHE A 20 26.20 -35.02 -15.40
C PHE A 20 26.46 -34.97 -16.90
N CYS A 21 27.01 -36.05 -17.48
CA CYS A 21 27.26 -36.14 -18.91
C CYS A 21 25.97 -36.04 -19.72
N GLY A 22 24.91 -36.75 -19.31
CA GLY A 22 23.59 -36.70 -19.96
C GLY A 22 22.99 -35.30 -19.95
N LEU A 23 22.94 -34.65 -18.78
CA LEU A 23 22.45 -33.28 -18.67
C LEU A 23 23.31 -32.29 -19.46
N SER A 24 24.63 -32.46 -19.48
CA SER A 24 25.54 -31.62 -20.26
C SER A 24 25.29 -31.72 -21.77
N VAL A 25 24.97 -32.91 -22.29
CA VAL A 25 24.57 -33.09 -23.69
C VAL A 25 23.24 -32.41 -23.96
N ILE A 26 22.23 -32.59 -23.09
CA ILE A 26 20.92 -31.93 -23.22
C ILE A 26 21.08 -30.39 -23.21
N ALA A 27 21.91 -29.86 -22.31
CA ALA A 27 22.20 -28.44 -22.21
C ALA A 27 22.81 -27.91 -23.51
N LYS A 28 23.78 -28.61 -24.10
CA LYS A 28 24.37 -28.24 -25.40
C LYS A 28 23.33 -28.24 -26.52
N LEU A 29 22.47 -29.26 -26.60
CA LEU A 29 21.42 -29.36 -27.62
C LEU A 29 20.37 -28.25 -27.49
N LYS A 30 19.99 -27.89 -26.26
CA LYS A 30 18.99 -26.85 -25.99
C LYS A 30 19.55 -25.43 -26.03
N LYS A 31 20.87 -25.23 -26.02
CA LYS A 31 21.51 -23.91 -25.88
C LYS A 31 21.01 -22.91 -26.93
N ASN A 32 21.03 -23.29 -28.21
CA ASN A 32 20.64 -22.41 -29.31
C ASN A 32 19.17 -21.98 -29.20
N ASN A 33 18.27 -22.90 -28.86
CA ASN A 33 16.85 -22.58 -28.66
C ASN A 33 16.63 -21.68 -27.42
N SER A 34 17.45 -21.85 -26.38
CA SER A 34 17.31 -21.06 -25.14
C SER A 34 17.67 -19.58 -25.30
N VAL A 35 18.39 -19.21 -26.36
CA VAL A 35 18.81 -17.83 -26.65
C VAL A 35 18.25 -17.31 -27.98
N TYR A 36 17.12 -17.88 -28.42
CA TYR A 36 16.43 -17.52 -29.67
C TYR A 36 17.32 -17.56 -30.92
N GLN A 37 18.40 -18.36 -30.91
CA GLN A 37 19.33 -18.43 -32.04
C GLN A 37 18.64 -18.92 -33.32
N ASN A 38 17.62 -19.76 -33.15
CA ASN A 38 16.86 -20.41 -34.23
C ASN A 38 15.63 -19.60 -34.68
N VAL A 39 15.32 -18.46 -34.05
CA VAL A 39 14.17 -17.61 -34.40
C VAL A 39 14.67 -16.17 -34.55
N PRO A 40 15.18 -15.79 -35.74
CA PRO A 40 15.83 -14.48 -35.95
C PRO A 40 14.95 -13.28 -35.62
N GLU A 41 13.64 -13.38 -35.87
CA GLU A 41 12.61 -12.37 -35.56
C GLU A 41 12.58 -12.00 -34.06
N GLU A 42 12.96 -12.95 -33.20
CA GLU A 42 12.87 -12.85 -31.75
C GLU A 42 14.20 -12.42 -31.10
N LYS A 43 15.22 -12.11 -31.92
CA LYS A 43 16.51 -11.64 -31.43
C LYS A 43 16.48 -10.15 -31.10
N ASN A 44 17.30 -9.75 -30.14
CA ASN A 44 17.47 -8.33 -29.84
C ASN A 44 18.32 -7.67 -30.93
N VAL A 45 17.77 -6.69 -31.64
CA VAL A 45 18.50 -5.91 -32.65
C VAL A 45 19.63 -5.07 -32.04
N LEU A 46 19.55 -4.78 -30.74
CA LEU A 46 20.54 -4.03 -29.97
C LEU A 46 21.54 -4.95 -29.23
N GLU A 47 21.58 -6.26 -29.55
CA GLU A 47 22.58 -7.18 -29.01
C GLU A 47 24.00 -6.64 -29.27
N GLY A 48 24.83 -6.58 -28.23
CA GLY A 48 26.22 -6.09 -28.33
C GLY A 48 26.40 -4.58 -28.46
N HIS A 49 25.33 -3.79 -28.54
CA HIS A 49 25.41 -2.33 -28.58
C HIS A 49 25.38 -1.73 -27.18
N ARG A 50 25.73 -0.46 -27.01
CA ARG A 50 25.27 0.36 -25.88
C ARG A 50 23.99 1.06 -26.27
N VAL A 51 23.11 1.32 -25.31
CA VAL A 51 21.81 1.91 -25.56
C VAL A 51 21.54 3.12 -24.68
N VAL A 52 20.74 4.04 -25.21
CA VAL A 52 20.14 5.15 -24.47
C VAL A 52 18.63 5.11 -24.69
N PHE A 53 17.89 5.55 -23.68
CA PHE A 53 16.44 5.66 -23.78
C PHE A 53 16.06 7.01 -24.38
N VAL A 54 15.28 6.99 -25.45
CA VAL A 54 14.75 8.18 -26.11
C VAL A 54 13.25 8.22 -25.87
N LYS A 55 12.78 9.29 -25.21
CA LYS A 55 11.35 9.52 -24.98
C LYS A 55 10.68 9.92 -26.28
N ASP A 56 9.59 9.24 -26.62
CA ASP A 56 8.71 9.59 -27.75
C ASP A 56 7.27 9.26 -27.35
N ASP A 57 6.41 10.28 -27.31
CA ASP A 57 5.02 10.14 -26.86
C ASP A 57 4.14 9.35 -27.84
N ARG A 58 4.63 9.12 -29.07
CA ARG A 58 3.97 8.33 -30.12
C ARG A 58 4.16 6.83 -29.92
N ASP A 59 5.15 6.42 -29.13
CA ASP A 59 5.43 5.02 -28.86
C ASP A 59 4.45 4.43 -27.86
N ALA A 60 4.33 3.09 -27.90
CA ALA A 60 3.63 2.36 -26.87
C ALA A 60 4.33 2.52 -25.51
N GLU A 61 3.55 2.41 -24.44
CA GLU A 61 4.10 2.40 -23.10
C GLU A 61 4.85 1.09 -22.84
N ASN A 62 6.10 1.20 -22.39
CA ASN A 62 6.93 0.05 -22.08
C ASN A 62 6.66 -0.47 -20.65
N ALA A 63 7.29 -1.57 -20.24
CA ALA A 63 7.07 -2.18 -18.93
C ALA A 63 7.62 -1.37 -17.74
N ASP A 64 8.30 -0.25 -17.99
CA ASP A 64 8.72 0.72 -16.97
C ASP A 64 7.71 1.87 -16.78
N GLY A 65 6.57 1.86 -17.51
CA GLY A 65 5.50 2.87 -17.41
C GLY A 65 5.73 4.14 -18.25
N VAL A 66 6.69 4.10 -19.19
CA VAL A 66 7.12 5.27 -19.97
C VAL A 66 6.99 5.00 -21.47
N ARG A 67 6.67 6.05 -22.25
CA ARG A 67 6.65 5.99 -23.72
C ARG A 67 8.00 6.40 -24.31
N GLY A 68 8.52 5.57 -25.21
CA GLY A 68 9.81 5.76 -25.87
C GLY A 68 10.45 4.43 -26.24
N HIS A 69 11.65 4.47 -26.81
CA HIS A 69 12.39 3.31 -27.27
C HIS A 69 13.90 3.42 -26.98
N LEU A 70 14.62 2.31 -27.17
CA LEU A 70 16.07 2.27 -27.07
C LEU A 70 16.72 2.61 -28.41
N GLU A 71 17.69 3.52 -28.38
CA GLU A 71 18.59 3.79 -29.50
C GLU A 71 20.02 3.35 -29.20
N SER A 72 20.73 2.91 -30.23
CA SER A 72 22.14 2.55 -30.08
C SER A 72 23.02 3.79 -29.91
N SER A 73 23.86 3.79 -28.87
CA SER A 73 24.85 4.84 -28.59
C SER A 73 26.30 4.40 -28.85
N GLY A 74 26.52 3.18 -29.38
CA GLY A 74 27.83 2.61 -29.68
C GLY A 74 27.89 1.09 -29.51
N MET A 75 29.09 0.51 -29.56
CA MET A 75 29.32 -0.92 -29.26
C MET A 75 29.66 -1.12 -27.79
N SER A 76 29.24 -2.25 -27.21
CA SER A 76 29.70 -2.66 -25.88
C SER A 76 31.15 -3.18 -25.97
N GLU A 77 32.02 -2.65 -25.11
CA GLU A 77 33.45 -2.99 -25.07
C GLU A 77 33.82 -3.90 -23.89
N TYR A 78 32.84 -4.44 -23.18
CA TYR A 78 33.10 -5.21 -21.96
C TYR A 78 33.90 -6.48 -22.25
N LYS A 79 34.96 -6.70 -21.46
CA LYS A 79 35.81 -7.89 -21.52
C LYS A 79 35.78 -8.60 -20.17
N PRO A 80 35.25 -9.83 -20.08
CA PRO A 80 35.16 -10.55 -18.82
C PRO A 80 36.55 -10.91 -18.30
N GLY A 81 36.75 -10.77 -17.00
CA GLY A 81 37.99 -11.16 -16.31
C GLY A 81 38.19 -12.67 -16.23
N ILE A 82 39.37 -13.11 -15.77
CA ILE A 82 39.70 -14.54 -15.60
C ILE A 82 38.73 -15.22 -14.62
N TYR A 83 38.39 -14.53 -13.52
CA TYR A 83 37.46 -15.04 -12.53
C TYR A 83 36.09 -15.34 -13.14
N GLU A 84 35.49 -14.36 -13.82
CA GLU A 84 34.17 -14.48 -14.42
C GLU A 84 34.14 -15.56 -15.52
N LYS A 85 35.15 -15.57 -16.40
CA LYS A 85 35.18 -16.47 -17.57
C LYS A 85 35.33 -17.94 -17.18
N TYR A 86 36.16 -18.24 -16.19
CA TYR A 86 36.51 -19.62 -15.84
C TYR A 86 35.99 -20.05 -14.47
N PHE A 87 36.43 -19.37 -13.41
CA PHE A 87 36.15 -19.80 -12.04
C PHE A 87 34.66 -19.70 -11.68
N LYS A 88 34.03 -18.56 -11.96
CA LYS A 88 32.61 -18.34 -11.74
C LYS A 88 31.77 -19.32 -12.56
N ARG A 89 32.14 -19.58 -13.81
CA ARG A 89 31.44 -20.55 -14.65
C ARG A 89 31.55 -21.98 -14.13
N ILE A 90 32.72 -22.40 -13.64
CA ILE A 90 32.89 -23.73 -13.02
C ILE A 90 32.00 -23.85 -11.79
N LEU A 91 32.02 -22.84 -10.92
CA LEU A 91 31.19 -22.81 -9.71
C LEU A 91 29.69 -22.88 -10.04
N ASP A 92 29.24 -22.08 -11.02
CA ASP A 92 27.86 -22.10 -11.50
C ASP A 92 27.44 -23.50 -11.96
N VAL A 93 28.26 -24.17 -12.76
CA VAL A 93 27.94 -25.53 -13.27
C VAL A 93 27.89 -26.54 -12.14
N VAL A 94 28.85 -26.53 -11.22
CA VAL A 94 28.92 -27.49 -10.10
C VAL A 94 27.75 -27.31 -9.15
N LEU A 95 27.47 -26.07 -8.74
CA LEU A 95 26.39 -25.77 -7.80
C LEU A 95 25.01 -25.97 -8.42
N SER A 96 24.80 -25.54 -9.68
CA SER A 96 23.52 -25.76 -10.36
C SER A 96 23.25 -27.25 -10.63
N PHE A 97 24.25 -28.02 -11.05
CA PHE A 97 24.12 -29.47 -11.20
C PHE A 97 23.76 -30.13 -9.86
N SER A 98 24.47 -29.78 -8.79
CA SER A 98 24.19 -30.32 -7.45
C SER A 98 22.77 -29.96 -7.00
N GLY A 99 22.34 -28.71 -7.24
CA GLY A 99 20.97 -28.26 -6.98
C GLY A 99 19.92 -29.05 -7.75
N LEU A 100 20.11 -29.28 -9.05
CA LEU A 100 19.19 -30.07 -9.88
C LEU A 100 19.04 -31.52 -9.38
N VAL A 101 20.13 -32.14 -8.93
CA VAL A 101 20.10 -33.51 -8.42
C VAL A 101 19.43 -33.56 -7.05
N VAL A 102 19.87 -32.72 -6.09
CA VAL A 102 19.38 -32.73 -4.71
C VAL A 102 17.91 -32.30 -4.62
N LEU A 103 17.51 -31.30 -5.40
CA LEU A 103 16.14 -30.79 -5.39
C LEU A 103 15.19 -31.61 -6.28
N SER A 104 15.67 -32.63 -7.01
CA SER A 104 14.82 -33.40 -7.94
C SER A 104 13.54 -33.98 -7.32
N PRO A 105 13.51 -34.47 -6.05
CA PRO A 105 12.25 -34.92 -5.43
C PRO A 105 11.28 -33.75 -5.18
N LEU A 106 11.79 -32.58 -4.81
CA LEU A 106 11.00 -31.37 -4.61
C LEU A 106 10.42 -30.87 -5.94
N TYR A 107 11.23 -30.87 -7.01
CA TYR A 107 10.76 -30.54 -8.35
C TYR A 107 9.60 -31.44 -8.78
N LEU A 108 9.71 -32.75 -8.53
CA LEU A 108 8.63 -33.69 -8.84
C LEU A 108 7.36 -33.37 -8.04
N GLY A 109 7.48 -33.14 -6.74
CA GLY A 109 6.35 -32.78 -5.88
C GLY A 109 5.64 -31.49 -6.33
N ILE A 110 6.40 -30.43 -6.60
CA ILE A 110 5.87 -29.15 -7.11
C ILE A 110 5.22 -29.35 -8.48
N SER A 111 5.86 -30.11 -9.37
CA SER A 111 5.32 -30.39 -10.71
C SER A 111 3.96 -31.09 -10.64
N LEU A 112 3.82 -32.09 -9.77
CA LEU A 112 2.54 -32.77 -9.53
C LEU A 112 1.50 -31.82 -8.95
N ALA A 113 1.86 -31.00 -7.96
CA ALA A 113 0.95 -30.03 -7.36
C ALA A 113 0.42 -29.02 -8.39
N ILE A 114 1.27 -28.51 -9.28
CA ILE A 114 0.88 -27.59 -10.36
C ILE A 114 -0.09 -28.24 -11.34
N ILE A 115 0.17 -29.49 -11.75
CA ILE A 115 -0.71 -30.23 -12.68
C ILE A 115 -2.08 -30.51 -12.05
N ILE A 116 -2.10 -30.81 -10.75
CA ILE A 116 -3.33 -31.09 -10.00
C ILE A 116 -4.18 -29.82 -9.82
N ASP A 117 -3.54 -28.67 -9.55
CA ASP A 117 -4.24 -27.40 -9.27
C ASP A 117 -4.79 -26.73 -10.55
N ASP A 118 -4.04 -26.76 -11.65
CA ASP A 118 -4.47 -26.27 -12.97
C ASP A 118 -3.86 -27.15 -14.07
N PRO A 119 -4.59 -28.05 -14.75
CA PRO A 119 -3.98 -28.93 -15.75
C PRO A 119 -3.25 -28.18 -16.88
N GLY A 120 -2.03 -28.59 -17.21
CA GLY A 120 -1.24 -28.02 -18.32
C GLY A 120 0.28 -28.06 -18.10
N PRO A 121 1.06 -27.27 -18.86
CA PRO A 121 2.51 -27.23 -18.72
C PRO A 121 2.98 -26.82 -17.32
N VAL A 122 3.92 -27.57 -16.76
CA VAL A 122 4.49 -27.29 -15.43
C VAL A 122 5.34 -26.02 -15.42
N LEU A 123 6.09 -25.80 -16.51
CA LEU A 123 7.02 -24.68 -16.63
C LEU A 123 6.39 -23.54 -17.42
N PHE A 124 6.57 -22.33 -16.91
CA PHE A 124 6.34 -21.09 -17.61
C PHE A 124 7.67 -20.56 -18.13
N THR A 125 7.69 -20.05 -19.36
CA THR A 125 8.90 -19.48 -19.98
C THR A 125 8.66 -18.03 -20.36
N GLN A 126 9.61 -17.14 -20.04
CA GLN A 126 9.49 -15.71 -20.33
C GLN A 126 10.74 -15.19 -21.07
N LYS A 127 10.54 -14.25 -22.00
CA LYS A 127 11.65 -13.57 -22.67
C LYS A 127 12.32 -12.57 -21.73
N ARG A 128 13.64 -12.68 -21.54
CA ARG A 128 14.43 -11.84 -20.63
C ARG A 128 15.72 -11.33 -21.26
N MET A 129 16.21 -10.22 -20.73
CA MET A 129 17.51 -9.63 -21.06
C MET A 129 18.65 -10.38 -20.40
N GLY A 130 19.56 -10.91 -21.22
CA GLY A 130 20.79 -11.57 -20.80
C GLY A 130 22.04 -10.75 -21.05
N GLN A 131 23.20 -11.42 -20.97
CA GLN A 131 24.50 -10.80 -21.19
C GLN A 131 24.59 -10.11 -22.55
N ASN A 132 25.15 -8.89 -22.57
CA ASN A 132 25.25 -8.03 -23.75
C ASN A 132 23.89 -7.78 -24.42
N LYS A 133 22.83 -7.72 -23.60
CA LYS A 133 21.43 -7.52 -24.04
C LYS A 133 20.90 -8.63 -24.96
N LYS A 134 21.55 -9.79 -25.00
CA LYS A 134 21.06 -10.97 -25.72
C LYS A 134 19.80 -11.52 -25.03
N TYR A 135 18.72 -11.72 -25.77
CA TYR A 135 17.52 -12.35 -25.20
C TYR A 135 17.73 -13.83 -24.89
N PHE A 136 17.12 -14.30 -23.80
CA PHE A 136 17.05 -15.72 -23.47
C PHE A 136 15.70 -16.09 -22.82
N LYS A 137 15.39 -17.39 -22.83
CA LYS A 137 14.21 -17.97 -22.19
C LYS A 137 14.51 -18.25 -20.72
N LEU A 138 13.84 -17.51 -19.83
CA LEU A 138 13.86 -17.76 -18.40
C LEU A 138 12.80 -18.79 -18.03
N HIS A 139 13.16 -19.82 -17.27
CA HIS A 139 12.23 -20.86 -16.81
C HIS A 139 11.77 -20.60 -15.38
N LYS A 140 10.46 -20.72 -15.16
CA LYS A 140 9.83 -20.71 -13.84
C LYS A 140 8.83 -21.85 -13.72
N PHE A 141 8.46 -22.21 -12.50
CA PHE A 141 7.25 -22.98 -12.32
C PHE A 141 6.03 -22.10 -12.61
N ARG A 142 5.04 -22.68 -13.27
CA ARG A 142 3.79 -21.97 -13.56
C ARG A 142 3.03 -21.74 -12.25
N SER A 143 2.94 -20.48 -11.84
CA SER A 143 2.19 -20.00 -10.67
C SER A 143 0.88 -19.30 -11.03
N MET A 144 0.60 -19.12 -12.33
CA MET A 144 -0.60 -18.47 -12.85
C MET A 144 -1.39 -19.41 -13.76
N LYS A 145 -2.70 -19.19 -13.88
CA LYS A 145 -3.63 -19.98 -14.70
C LYS A 145 -3.27 -19.90 -16.18
N MET A 146 -3.59 -20.95 -16.94
CA MET A 146 -3.38 -20.98 -18.40
C MET A 146 -4.09 -19.88 -19.20
N CYS A 147 -5.15 -19.29 -18.67
CA CYS A 147 -5.87 -18.19 -19.31
C CYS A 147 -5.21 -16.80 -19.15
N THR A 148 -4.07 -16.72 -18.46
CA THR A 148 -3.34 -15.46 -18.24
C THR A 148 -2.64 -15.02 -19.54
N PRO A 149 -2.69 -13.72 -19.92
CA PRO A 149 -1.90 -13.20 -21.02
C PRO A 149 -0.40 -13.52 -20.87
N HIS A 150 0.22 -14.04 -21.94
CA HIS A 150 1.64 -14.42 -21.93
C HIS A 150 2.55 -13.19 -22.06
N ASP A 151 3.74 -13.23 -21.44
CA ASP A 151 4.76 -12.17 -21.49
C ASP A 151 4.35 -10.76 -20.98
N VAL A 152 3.23 -10.66 -20.26
CA VAL A 152 2.82 -9.43 -19.55
C VAL A 152 3.35 -9.47 -18.10
N PRO A 153 3.99 -8.39 -17.61
CA PRO A 153 4.41 -8.32 -16.21
C PRO A 153 3.20 -8.41 -15.24
N THR A 154 3.38 -9.01 -14.07
CA THR A 154 2.26 -9.21 -13.12
C THR A 154 1.60 -7.90 -12.68
N HIS A 155 2.37 -6.81 -12.55
CA HIS A 155 1.85 -5.49 -12.19
C HIS A 155 1.05 -4.80 -13.31
N MET A 156 1.23 -5.23 -14.56
CA MET A 156 0.49 -4.75 -15.72
C MET A 156 -0.82 -5.54 -15.96
N LEU A 157 -1.12 -6.53 -15.11
CA LEU A 157 -2.36 -7.31 -15.20
C LEU A 157 -3.42 -6.68 -14.29
N ASP A 158 -4.62 -6.47 -14.84
CA ASP A 158 -5.78 -6.08 -14.05
C ASP A 158 -6.12 -7.20 -13.05
N ASN A 159 -6.04 -6.89 -11.76
CA ASN A 159 -6.33 -7.82 -10.67
C ASN A 159 -5.52 -9.14 -10.74
N PRO A 160 -4.20 -9.08 -10.50
CA PRO A 160 -3.27 -10.19 -10.72
C PRO A 160 -3.60 -11.43 -9.87
N ASP A 161 -4.20 -11.24 -8.70
CA ASP A 161 -4.61 -12.32 -7.80
C ASP A 161 -5.64 -13.27 -8.42
N ARG A 162 -6.46 -12.80 -9.38
CA ARG A 162 -7.43 -13.65 -10.09
C ARG A 162 -6.76 -14.71 -10.95
N TYR A 163 -5.57 -14.40 -11.45
CA TYR A 163 -4.79 -15.23 -12.35
C TYR A 163 -3.84 -16.17 -11.60
N ILE A 164 -3.52 -15.91 -10.33
CA ILE A 164 -2.63 -16.77 -9.53
C ILE A 164 -3.37 -18.03 -9.06
N THR A 165 -2.74 -19.21 -9.16
CA THR A 165 -3.31 -20.48 -8.69
C THR A 165 -3.11 -20.66 -7.18
N ARG A 166 -3.79 -21.63 -6.54
CA ARG A 166 -3.67 -21.85 -5.08
C ARG A 166 -2.26 -22.29 -4.72
N VAL A 167 -1.72 -23.24 -5.49
CA VAL A 167 -0.32 -23.67 -5.42
C VAL A 167 0.60 -22.53 -5.82
N GLY A 168 0.24 -21.75 -6.85
CA GLY A 168 1.00 -20.59 -7.30
C GLY A 168 1.21 -19.54 -6.21
N LYS A 169 0.19 -19.26 -5.40
CA LYS A 169 0.28 -18.35 -4.25
C LYS A 169 1.33 -18.82 -3.24
N PHE A 170 1.35 -20.12 -2.94
CA PHE A 170 2.37 -20.72 -2.06
C PHE A 170 3.77 -20.66 -2.68
N LEU A 171 3.90 -20.99 -3.98
CA LEU A 171 5.20 -20.97 -4.66
C LEU A 171 5.82 -19.57 -4.68
N ARG A 172 5.03 -18.55 -5.00
CA ARG A 172 5.50 -17.14 -5.04
C ARG A 172 5.87 -16.63 -3.66
N ALA A 173 5.07 -16.94 -2.63
CA ALA A 173 5.34 -16.50 -1.26
C ALA A 173 6.72 -16.97 -0.75
N HIS A 174 7.17 -18.15 -1.18
CA HIS A 174 8.45 -18.75 -0.76
C HIS A 174 9.52 -18.72 -1.86
N SER A 175 9.29 -17.95 -2.95
CA SER A 175 10.17 -17.89 -4.14
C SER A 175 10.52 -19.26 -4.77
N LEU A 176 9.69 -20.28 -4.55
CA LEU A 176 9.90 -21.63 -5.05
C LEU A 176 9.65 -21.72 -6.55
N ASP A 177 8.87 -20.78 -7.11
CA ASP A 177 8.58 -20.74 -8.54
C ASP A 177 9.81 -20.38 -9.39
N GLU A 178 10.83 -19.77 -8.79
CA GLU A 178 12.09 -19.42 -9.45
C GLU A 178 13.09 -20.59 -9.53
N LEU A 179 12.85 -21.70 -8.82
CA LEU A 179 13.78 -22.83 -8.80
C LEU A 179 14.21 -23.31 -10.20
N PRO A 180 13.32 -23.41 -11.22
CA PRO A 180 13.72 -23.86 -12.56
C PRO A 180 14.82 -23.03 -13.23
N GLN A 181 15.07 -21.79 -12.77
CA GLN A 181 16.20 -20.98 -13.23
C GLN A 181 17.57 -21.61 -12.94
N ILE A 182 17.66 -22.59 -12.02
CA ILE A 182 18.87 -23.40 -11.81
C ILE A 182 19.27 -24.12 -13.12
N TRP A 183 18.29 -24.52 -13.94
CA TRP A 183 18.58 -25.04 -15.28
C TRP A 183 19.17 -23.97 -16.20
N ASP A 184 18.70 -22.72 -16.12
CA ASP A 184 19.21 -21.59 -16.90
C ASP A 184 20.65 -21.21 -16.52
N ILE A 185 21.03 -21.45 -15.27
CA ILE A 185 22.42 -21.38 -14.79
C ILE A 185 23.23 -22.53 -15.39
N PHE A 186 22.75 -23.77 -15.31
CA PHE A 186 23.47 -24.94 -15.80
C PHE A 186 23.74 -24.86 -17.32
N ILE A 187 22.73 -24.50 -18.13
CA ILE A 187 22.85 -24.28 -19.57
C ILE A 187 23.68 -23.01 -19.92
N GLY A 188 23.89 -22.13 -18.94
CA GLY A 188 24.79 -20.99 -19.01
C GLY A 188 24.20 -19.73 -19.64
N ASN A 189 22.88 -19.54 -19.51
CA ASN A 189 22.21 -18.27 -19.80
C ASN A 189 22.33 -17.30 -18.62
N MET A 190 22.37 -17.85 -17.40
CA MET A 190 22.48 -17.12 -16.14
C MET A 190 23.72 -17.57 -15.34
N SER A 191 23.98 -16.85 -14.26
CA SER A 191 24.88 -17.22 -13.17
C SER A 191 24.10 -17.30 -11.86
N ILE A 192 24.67 -17.88 -10.81
CA ILE A 192 24.06 -17.85 -9.48
C ILE A 192 24.00 -16.42 -8.97
N ILE A 193 25.11 -15.69 -9.11
CA ILE A 193 25.25 -14.30 -8.67
C ILE A 193 25.41 -13.38 -9.89
N GLY A 194 24.61 -12.33 -9.97
CA GLY A 194 24.67 -11.31 -11.01
C GLY A 194 23.46 -10.39 -10.97
N PRO A 195 23.41 -9.34 -11.81
CA PRO A 195 22.22 -8.49 -11.92
C PRO A 195 20.98 -9.31 -12.28
N ARG A 196 19.84 -9.11 -11.61
CA ARG A 196 18.61 -9.83 -11.93
C ARG A 196 18.17 -9.54 -13.37
N PRO A 197 17.80 -10.56 -14.18
CA PRO A 197 17.47 -10.36 -15.59
C PRO A 197 16.25 -9.44 -15.77
N ALA A 198 16.43 -8.33 -16.49
CA ALA A 198 15.34 -7.42 -16.84
C ALA A 198 14.36 -8.09 -17.82
N LEU A 199 13.11 -7.63 -17.84
CA LEU A 199 12.20 -7.97 -18.93
C LEU A 199 12.72 -7.39 -20.25
N TRP A 200 12.31 -8.00 -21.36
CA TRP A 200 12.75 -7.58 -22.69
C TRP A 200 12.24 -6.19 -23.09
N ASN A 201 11.15 -5.71 -22.47
CA ASN A 201 10.47 -4.44 -22.71
C ASN A 201 10.62 -3.43 -21.56
N GLN A 202 11.66 -3.57 -20.73
CA GLN A 202 12.04 -2.58 -19.71
C GLN A 202 13.18 -1.70 -20.23
N ASP A 203 12.83 -0.77 -21.10
CA ASP A 203 13.81 0.04 -21.83
C ASP A 203 14.52 1.03 -20.93
N VAL A 204 13.83 1.63 -19.95
CA VAL A 204 14.45 2.59 -19.03
C VAL A 204 15.46 1.88 -18.15
N LEU A 205 15.08 0.73 -17.57
CA LEU A 205 16.02 -0.05 -16.76
C LEU A 205 17.21 -0.54 -17.58
N THR A 206 16.98 -0.93 -18.82
CA THR A 206 18.05 -1.35 -19.74
C THR A 206 19.01 -0.19 -20.00
N ALA A 207 18.51 0.99 -20.37
CA ALA A 207 19.36 2.17 -20.61
C ALA A 207 20.12 2.62 -19.35
N GLU A 208 19.48 2.61 -18.18
CA GLU A 208 20.13 2.98 -16.92
C GLU A 208 21.24 2.00 -16.53
N ARG A 209 21.02 0.70 -16.70
CA ARG A 209 22.04 -0.34 -16.45
C ARG A 209 23.23 -0.24 -17.41
N ASP A 210 22.99 0.18 -18.65
CA ASP A 210 24.06 0.36 -19.65
C ASP A 210 25.05 1.45 -19.26
N LYS A 211 24.62 2.49 -18.52
CA LYS A 211 25.52 3.53 -17.98
C LYS A 211 26.61 2.96 -17.07
N TYR A 212 26.34 1.82 -16.43
CA TYR A 212 27.24 1.18 -15.47
C TYR A 212 27.79 -0.18 -15.96
N GLY A 213 27.54 -0.57 -17.21
CA GLY A 213 27.97 -1.85 -17.77
C GLY A 213 27.26 -3.08 -17.17
N ALA A 214 26.14 -2.88 -16.46
CA ALA A 214 25.41 -3.96 -15.78
C ALA A 214 24.76 -4.95 -16.75
N ASN A 215 24.43 -4.53 -17.98
CA ASN A 215 23.89 -5.44 -19.00
C ASN A 215 24.98 -6.25 -19.72
N ASP A 216 26.26 -5.96 -19.50
CA ASP A 216 27.37 -6.63 -20.19
C ASP A 216 27.85 -7.91 -19.49
N VAL A 217 27.35 -8.17 -18.28
CA VAL A 217 27.66 -9.36 -17.48
C VAL A 217 26.49 -10.35 -17.51
N LYS A 218 26.74 -11.60 -17.09
CA LYS A 218 25.65 -12.58 -16.99
C LYS A 218 24.65 -12.19 -15.91
N PRO A 219 23.34 -12.28 -16.19
CA PRO A 219 22.33 -12.08 -15.17
C PRO A 219 22.39 -13.17 -14.10
N GLY A 220 21.99 -12.82 -12.88
CA GLY A 220 21.98 -13.69 -11.71
C GLY A 220 20.59 -14.17 -11.32
N LEU A 221 20.52 -15.32 -10.64
CA LEU A 221 19.34 -15.71 -9.86
C LEU A 221 19.18 -14.77 -8.65
N THR A 222 20.30 -14.48 -7.99
CA THR A 222 20.40 -13.43 -6.97
C THR A 222 21.56 -12.47 -7.30
N GLY A 223 21.62 -11.31 -6.65
CA GLY A 223 22.57 -10.26 -6.98
C GLY A 223 22.70 -9.18 -5.91
N TRP A 224 23.64 -8.27 -6.12
CA TRP A 224 23.94 -7.20 -5.16
C TRP A 224 22.74 -6.28 -4.91
N ALA A 225 22.02 -5.87 -5.95
CA ALA A 225 20.79 -5.09 -5.78
C ALA A 225 19.69 -5.90 -5.05
N GLN A 226 19.60 -7.22 -5.30
CA GLN A 226 18.63 -8.07 -4.62
C GLN A 226 18.87 -8.17 -3.11
N ILE A 227 20.12 -8.24 -2.64
CA ILE A 227 20.39 -8.30 -1.20
C ILE A 227 20.37 -6.93 -0.49
N ASN A 228 20.42 -5.82 -1.23
CA ASN A 228 20.46 -4.45 -0.69
C ASN A 228 19.14 -3.66 -0.88
N GLY A 229 18.05 -4.32 -1.29
CA GLY A 229 16.75 -3.65 -1.44
C GLY A 229 15.72 -4.34 -2.35
N ARG A 230 16.07 -5.45 -3.02
CA ARG A 230 15.16 -6.24 -3.90
C ARG A 230 14.35 -5.38 -4.88
N ASP A 231 13.03 -5.38 -4.71
CA ASP A 231 12.04 -4.77 -5.59
C ASP A 231 11.61 -3.39 -5.07
N GLU A 232 12.11 -2.95 -3.91
CA GLU A 232 11.87 -1.60 -3.34
C GLU A 232 12.80 -0.54 -3.96
N LEU A 233 13.82 -0.95 -4.72
CA LEU A 233 14.78 -0.05 -5.35
C LEU A 233 14.23 0.54 -6.66
N GLU A 234 14.21 1.87 -6.75
CA GLU A 234 13.97 2.58 -8.01
C GLU A 234 15.01 2.20 -9.08
N ILE A 235 14.61 2.30 -10.35
CA ILE A 235 15.44 1.92 -11.51
C ILE A 235 16.87 2.49 -11.45
N PRO A 236 17.10 3.81 -11.18
CA PRO A 236 18.46 4.35 -11.12
C PRO A 236 19.31 3.79 -9.98
N ALA A 237 18.71 3.60 -8.80
CA ALA A 237 19.40 3.04 -7.63
C ALA A 237 19.77 1.56 -7.86
N LYS A 238 18.83 0.80 -8.44
CA LYS A 238 19.03 -0.60 -8.84
C LYS A 238 20.15 -0.72 -9.87
N ALA A 239 20.12 0.08 -10.94
CA ALA A 239 21.16 0.10 -11.96
C ALA A 239 22.54 0.46 -11.40
N LYS A 240 22.60 1.41 -10.45
CA LYS A 240 23.85 1.78 -9.78
C LYS A 240 24.40 0.64 -8.93
N LEU A 241 23.57 -0.03 -8.13
CA LEU A 241 23.99 -1.19 -7.32
C LEU A 241 24.45 -2.36 -8.21
N ASP A 242 23.73 -2.62 -9.30
CA ASP A 242 24.17 -3.61 -10.29
C ASP A 242 25.53 -3.21 -10.92
N GLY A 243 25.75 -1.92 -11.16
CA GLY A 243 27.04 -1.37 -11.59
C GLY A 243 28.16 -1.54 -10.57
N GLU A 244 27.88 -1.30 -9.28
CA GLU A 244 28.84 -1.53 -8.19
C GLU A 244 29.24 -3.01 -8.10
N TYR A 245 28.30 -3.92 -8.36
CA TYR A 245 28.60 -5.34 -8.48
C TYR A 245 29.59 -5.58 -9.62
N VAL A 246 29.33 -5.05 -10.82
CA VAL A 246 30.20 -5.20 -11.99
C VAL A 246 31.64 -4.75 -11.68
N GLN A 247 31.80 -3.63 -10.96
CA GLN A 247 33.12 -3.12 -10.57
C GLN A 247 33.86 -4.02 -9.57
N LYS A 248 33.13 -4.84 -8.79
CA LYS A 248 33.66 -5.65 -7.68
C LYS A 248 33.63 -7.15 -7.96
N ILE A 249 33.29 -7.58 -9.18
CA ILE A 249 33.13 -9.00 -9.54
C ILE A 249 34.34 -9.81 -9.06
N GLY A 250 34.06 -10.78 -8.19
CA GLY A 250 35.08 -11.58 -7.53
C GLY A 250 34.47 -12.56 -6.53
N ILE A 251 35.27 -13.53 -6.10
CA ILE A 251 34.79 -14.60 -5.20
C ILE A 251 34.22 -14.08 -3.88
N GLY A 252 34.80 -13.01 -3.32
CA GLY A 252 34.36 -12.44 -2.05
C GLY A 252 32.95 -11.85 -2.13
N ILE A 253 32.67 -11.05 -3.16
CA ILE A 253 31.34 -10.45 -3.34
C ILE A 253 30.30 -11.51 -3.70
N ASP A 254 30.66 -12.53 -4.50
CA ASP A 254 29.76 -13.61 -4.86
C ASP A 254 29.38 -14.47 -3.65
N ILE A 255 30.34 -14.84 -2.79
CA ILE A 255 30.05 -15.55 -1.53
C ILE A 255 29.15 -14.70 -0.63
N LYS A 256 29.44 -13.40 -0.51
CA LYS A 256 28.62 -12.49 0.29
C LYS A 256 27.18 -12.46 -0.23
N CYS A 257 26.99 -12.20 -1.53
CA CYS A 257 25.67 -12.22 -2.15
C CYS A 257 24.95 -13.56 -1.93
N PHE A 258 25.65 -14.68 -2.04
CA PHE A 258 25.07 -16.02 -1.85
C PHE A 258 24.58 -16.23 -0.41
N LEU A 259 25.41 -15.93 0.59
CA LEU A 259 25.06 -16.13 2.01
C LEU A 259 23.97 -15.16 2.48
N ASP A 260 24.08 -13.88 2.10
CA ASP A 260 23.09 -12.86 2.46
C ASP A 260 21.74 -13.20 1.81
N SER A 261 21.74 -13.75 0.60
CA SER A 261 20.51 -14.22 -0.04
C SER A 261 19.80 -15.28 0.79
N ILE A 262 20.51 -16.28 1.32
CA ILE A 262 19.91 -17.33 2.17
C ILE A 262 19.26 -16.72 3.43
N GLY A 263 19.89 -15.71 4.04
CA GLY A 263 19.34 -15.00 5.20
C GLY A 263 18.09 -14.19 4.87
N VAL A 264 18.04 -13.57 3.69
CA VAL A 264 16.85 -12.84 3.20
C VAL A 264 15.71 -13.79 2.84
N PHE A 265 16.00 -14.96 2.25
CA PHE A 265 14.97 -15.96 1.92
C PHE A 265 14.44 -16.73 3.15
N ALA A 266 15.12 -16.70 4.30
CA ALA A 266 14.66 -17.37 5.52
C ALA A 266 13.72 -16.50 6.39
N ASN A 267 13.74 -15.18 6.20
CA ASN A 267 12.85 -14.23 6.89
C ASN A 267 11.70 -13.84 5.95
N ASP A 268 10.86 -14.81 5.60
CA ASP A 268 9.72 -14.64 4.68
C ASP A 268 8.66 -13.69 5.26
N ASN A 269 8.49 -12.51 4.64
CA ASN A 269 7.23 -11.72 4.62
C ASN A 269 7.19 -10.60 3.57
N SER A 270 8.15 -10.49 2.62
CA SER A 270 8.20 -9.41 1.62
C SER A 270 8.57 -9.87 0.21
N VAL A 271 7.84 -10.85 -0.35
CA VAL A 271 7.99 -11.24 -1.76
C VAL A 271 6.86 -10.63 -2.59
N VAL A 272 7.12 -9.47 -3.21
CA VAL A 272 6.26 -8.91 -4.27
C VAL A 272 6.95 -9.16 -5.61
N GLU A 273 6.68 -10.31 -6.21
CA GLU A 273 7.24 -10.63 -7.53
C GLU A 273 6.70 -9.66 -8.60
N GLY A 274 7.59 -8.83 -9.14
CA GLY A 274 7.30 -7.99 -10.29
C GLY A 274 7.00 -6.53 -9.98
N GLY A 275 7.24 -6.06 -8.75
CA GLY A 275 7.30 -4.62 -8.48
C GLY A 275 8.46 -4.00 -9.27
N THR A 276 8.18 -3.53 -10.48
CA THR A 276 9.09 -2.62 -11.16
C THR A 276 9.09 -1.34 -10.34
N GLY A 277 10.27 -0.81 -10.03
CA GLY A 277 10.42 0.57 -9.56
C GLY A 277 10.02 1.51 -10.69
N GLU A 278 8.74 1.53 -11.02
CA GLU A 278 8.14 2.34 -12.07
C GLU A 278 8.50 3.80 -11.83
N LEU A 279 8.86 4.48 -12.91
CA LEU A 279 8.85 5.94 -12.90
C LEU A 279 7.38 6.36 -12.86
N LYS A 280 6.85 6.67 -11.67
CA LYS A 280 5.51 7.26 -11.57
C LYS A 280 5.42 8.47 -12.50
N LYS A 281 4.49 8.45 -13.46
CA LYS A 281 4.16 9.61 -14.32
C LYS A 281 3.72 10.77 -13.43
N HIS A 282 4.59 11.76 -13.29
CA HIS A 282 4.20 13.08 -12.83
C HIS A 282 4.11 14.01 -14.05
N GLU A 283 2.89 14.34 -14.47
CA GLU A 283 2.66 15.65 -15.10
C GLU A 283 2.91 16.70 -14.01
N MET A 284 4.10 17.29 -14.06
CA MET A 284 4.58 18.19 -13.03
C MET A 284 4.22 19.63 -13.42
N ASN A 285 3.22 20.19 -12.76
CA ASN A 285 2.92 21.63 -12.87
C ASN A 285 4.12 22.44 -12.37
N GLU A 286 4.46 23.52 -13.07
CA GLU A 286 5.64 24.36 -12.81
C GLU A 286 5.66 25.01 -11.41
N SER A 287 4.54 25.02 -10.67
CA SER A 287 4.52 25.47 -9.28
C SER A 287 5.18 24.49 -8.30
N CYS A 288 5.36 23.21 -8.67
CA CYS A 288 5.92 22.16 -7.81
C CYS A 288 7.45 22.03 -7.87
N LYS A 289 8.14 22.66 -8.82
CA LYS A 289 9.60 22.55 -8.96
C LYS A 289 10.41 23.14 -7.80
N LYS A 290 9.76 23.84 -6.86
CA LYS A 290 10.44 24.50 -5.73
C LYS A 290 10.43 23.72 -4.41
N CYS A 291 9.67 22.63 -4.30
CA CYS A 291 9.54 21.85 -3.05
C CYS A 291 10.45 20.61 -3.02
N ALA A 292 10.81 20.04 -4.16
CA ALA A 292 11.50 18.74 -4.25
C ALA A 292 13.00 18.71 -3.84
N GLU A 293 13.50 19.64 -3.01
CA GLU A 293 14.94 19.71 -2.66
C GLU A 293 15.31 19.43 -1.19
N GLU A 294 14.38 19.24 -0.25
CA GLU A 294 14.76 18.94 1.14
C GLU A 294 14.03 17.74 1.75
N LYS A 295 14.65 16.56 1.66
CA LYS A 295 14.28 15.38 2.46
C LYS A 295 14.31 15.73 3.95
N LYS A 296 13.14 15.96 4.53
CA LYS A 296 12.96 16.22 5.97
C LYS A 296 13.04 14.96 6.82
N LYS A 297 13.36 15.17 8.10
CA LYS A 297 13.26 14.19 9.17
C LYS A 297 12.08 14.55 10.06
N ILE A 298 11.08 13.68 10.10
CA ILE A 298 9.76 13.97 10.63
C ILE A 298 9.52 13.10 11.86
N LEU A 299 9.21 13.75 12.98
CA LEU A 299 8.68 13.07 14.17
C LEU A 299 7.15 13.06 14.11
N VAL A 300 6.55 11.88 14.10
CA VAL A 300 5.09 11.72 14.11
C VAL A 300 4.63 11.29 15.51
N ILE A 301 3.66 12.02 16.06
CA ILE A 301 3.00 11.71 17.32
C ILE A 301 1.56 11.26 17.01
N CYS A 302 1.23 10.01 17.28
CA CYS A 302 -0.11 9.45 17.10
C CYS A 302 -0.38 8.34 18.13
N GLN A 303 -1.57 8.28 18.73
CA GLN A 303 -1.83 7.27 19.77
C GLN A 303 -1.92 5.84 19.23
N TYR A 304 -2.44 5.67 18.02
CA TYR A 304 -2.67 4.39 17.39
C TYR A 304 -1.90 4.29 16.07
N TYR A 305 -1.33 3.12 15.81
CA TYR A 305 -0.53 2.84 14.61
C TYR A 305 -0.62 1.36 14.25
N LYS A 306 -0.17 1.01 13.04
CA LYS A 306 -0.20 -0.36 12.48
C LYS A 306 0.17 -1.43 13.52
N PRO A 307 -0.57 -2.55 13.61
CA PRO A 307 -1.72 -2.98 12.80
C PRO A 307 -3.10 -2.38 13.15
N GLU A 308 -3.19 -1.36 14.00
CA GLU A 308 -4.48 -0.71 14.28
C GLU A 308 -5.01 0.02 13.02
N PRO A 309 -6.33 0.03 12.77
CA PRO A 309 -6.91 0.42 11.47
C PRO A 309 -7.01 1.95 11.30
N PHE A 310 -5.87 2.65 11.32
CA PHE A 310 -5.80 4.11 11.16
C PHE A 310 -4.91 4.49 9.98
N ARG A 311 -5.40 5.42 9.13
CA ARG A 311 -4.73 5.91 7.91
C ARG A 311 -3.36 6.56 8.12
N ILE A 312 -3.00 6.88 9.36
CA ILE A 312 -1.68 7.46 9.67
C ILE A 312 -0.53 6.53 9.28
N SER A 313 -0.75 5.20 9.24
CA SER A 313 0.25 4.27 8.71
C SER A 313 0.58 4.60 7.26
N ASP A 314 -0.44 4.75 6.43
CA ASP A 314 -0.32 4.89 4.99
C ASP A 314 0.35 6.23 4.66
N ILE A 315 -0.02 7.28 5.40
CA ILE A 315 0.60 8.60 5.33
C ILE A 315 2.11 8.55 5.67
N CYS A 316 2.47 7.87 6.76
CA CYS A 316 3.87 7.76 7.19
C CYS A 316 4.70 6.92 6.22
N GLU A 317 4.15 5.81 5.73
CA GLU A 317 4.79 4.92 4.75
C GLU A 317 5.01 5.67 3.42
N GLU A 318 4.02 6.45 2.98
CA GLU A 318 4.13 7.30 1.79
C GLU A 318 5.15 8.44 1.95
N MET A 319 5.25 9.08 3.14
CA MET A 319 6.32 10.06 3.42
C MET A 319 7.71 9.42 3.33
N VAL A 320 7.88 8.19 3.83
CA VAL A 320 9.14 7.45 3.67
C VAL A 320 9.40 7.15 2.19
N ARG A 321 8.37 6.75 1.44
CA ARG A 321 8.47 6.50 -0.01
C ARG A 321 8.88 7.75 -0.79
N ARG A 322 8.44 8.93 -0.37
CA ARG A 322 8.88 10.24 -0.91
C ARG A 322 10.29 10.65 -0.48
N GLY A 323 10.93 9.87 0.41
CA GLY A 323 12.34 9.98 0.77
C GLY A 323 12.60 10.66 2.11
N HIS A 324 11.57 10.94 2.92
CA HIS A 324 11.72 11.48 4.26
C HIS A 324 12.17 10.42 5.27
N GLU A 325 12.90 10.83 6.30
CA GLU A 325 13.10 9.98 7.48
C GLU A 325 11.90 10.16 8.43
N VAL A 326 11.13 9.11 8.69
CA VAL A 326 9.95 9.18 9.55
C VAL A 326 10.14 8.33 10.81
N GLN A 327 9.92 8.93 11.98
CA GLN A 327 9.80 8.20 13.24
C GLN A 327 8.43 8.47 13.88
N VAL A 328 7.70 7.41 14.20
CA VAL A 328 6.41 7.43 14.87
C VAL A 328 6.59 7.12 16.37
N VAL A 329 5.93 7.90 17.22
CA VAL A 329 5.77 7.63 18.66
C VAL A 329 4.30 7.31 18.93
N THR A 330 4.02 6.04 19.25
CA THR A 330 2.66 5.50 19.37
C THR A 330 2.43 4.75 20.67
N GLY A 331 1.19 4.43 21.01
CA GLY A 331 0.83 3.62 22.17
C GLY A 331 1.01 2.12 21.94
N TYR A 332 0.75 1.32 22.97
CA TYR A 332 0.62 -0.13 22.82
C TYR A 332 -0.69 -0.47 22.12
N LEU A 333 -0.65 -1.41 21.17
CA LEU A 333 -1.82 -1.83 20.40
C LEU A 333 -2.94 -2.25 21.32
N ASN A 334 -4.06 -1.56 21.28
CA ASN A 334 -5.22 -1.90 22.10
C ASN A 334 -6.58 -1.56 21.48
N TYR A 335 -6.61 -0.97 20.29
CA TYR A 335 -7.81 -0.60 19.56
C TYR A 335 -8.04 -1.52 18.35
N PRO A 336 -9.28 -1.94 18.05
CA PRO A 336 -10.55 -1.52 18.68
C PRO A 336 -10.98 -2.35 19.89
N GLU A 337 -10.35 -3.50 20.18
CA GLU A 337 -10.84 -4.48 21.15
C GLU A 337 -10.74 -4.01 22.62
N GLY A 338 -10.01 -2.93 22.89
CA GLY A 338 -9.77 -2.39 24.21
C GLY A 338 -8.82 -3.23 25.07
N LYS A 339 -8.09 -4.16 24.45
CA LYS A 339 -7.15 -5.09 25.10
C LYS A 339 -5.85 -5.14 24.30
N ILE A 340 -4.74 -5.41 24.97
CA ILE A 340 -3.45 -5.52 24.28
C ILE A 340 -3.48 -6.72 23.34
N TYR A 341 -3.00 -6.53 22.12
CA TYR A 341 -2.88 -7.57 21.10
C TYR A 341 -1.90 -8.66 21.54
N ASP A 342 -2.17 -9.92 21.17
CA ASP A 342 -1.28 -11.03 21.47
C ASP A 342 0.11 -10.80 20.87
N GLY A 343 1.16 -11.06 21.67
CA GLY A 343 2.55 -10.79 21.31
C GLY A 343 3.06 -9.39 21.70
N TYR A 344 2.16 -8.42 21.93
CA TYR A 344 2.52 -7.05 22.31
C TYR A 344 2.45 -6.80 23.82
N GLY A 345 3.07 -5.71 24.27
CA GLY A 345 3.12 -5.31 25.67
C GLY A 345 4.26 -5.95 26.47
N LYS A 346 4.34 -5.61 27.77
CA LYS A 346 5.42 -6.04 28.71
C LYS A 346 6.84 -5.78 28.17
N GLY A 347 7.01 -4.72 27.38
CA GLY A 347 8.28 -4.31 26.80
C GLY A 347 8.72 -5.09 25.56
N LYS A 348 7.84 -5.88 24.96
CA LYS A 348 8.04 -6.44 23.60
C LYS A 348 7.60 -5.44 22.54
N HIS A 349 8.24 -5.48 21.38
CA HIS A 349 7.89 -4.63 20.22
C HIS A 349 7.88 -3.13 20.56
N ILE A 350 8.80 -2.68 21.43
CA ILE A 350 8.91 -1.25 21.78
C ILE A 350 9.46 -0.47 20.58
N ASP A 351 10.55 -0.92 19.99
CA ASP A 351 11.19 -0.27 18.84
C ASP A 351 11.11 -1.22 17.64
N GLU A 352 10.50 -0.77 16.55
CA GLU A 352 10.27 -1.55 15.33
C GLU A 352 10.56 -0.69 14.09
N ILE A 353 10.81 -1.35 12.95
CA ILE A 353 10.80 -0.69 11.64
C ILE A 353 9.73 -1.38 10.82
N ILE A 354 8.72 -0.62 10.40
CA ILE A 354 7.58 -1.12 9.62
C ILE A 354 7.54 -0.33 8.32
N ASN A 355 7.77 -1.01 7.18
CA ASN A 355 7.79 -0.39 5.85
C ASN A 355 8.66 0.88 5.79
N GLY A 356 9.85 0.81 6.39
CA GLY A 356 10.82 1.92 6.47
C GLY A 356 10.53 2.98 7.55
N VAL A 357 9.34 2.97 8.16
CA VAL A 357 8.98 3.87 9.27
C VAL A 357 9.55 3.32 10.59
N LYS A 358 10.30 4.14 11.32
CA LYS A 358 10.72 3.78 12.70
C LYS A 358 9.56 3.97 13.65
N VAL A 359 9.21 2.96 14.42
CA VAL A 359 8.08 3.00 15.36
C VAL A 359 8.58 2.79 16.77
N HIS A 360 8.23 3.71 17.67
CA HIS A 360 8.45 3.59 19.10
C HIS A 360 7.10 3.49 19.84
N ARG A 361 6.87 2.39 20.56
CA ARG A 361 5.66 2.12 21.32
C ARG A 361 5.84 2.46 22.80
N CYS A 362 5.12 3.47 23.25
CA CYS A 362 5.04 3.91 24.63
C CYS A 362 4.06 3.05 25.43
N PHE A 363 4.34 2.91 26.73
CA PHE A 363 3.40 2.31 27.66
C PHE A 363 2.08 3.08 27.66
N GLU A 364 0.98 2.32 27.57
CA GLU A 364 -0.38 2.83 27.58
C GLU A 364 -1.27 1.82 28.32
N ILE A 365 -2.14 2.34 29.19
CA ILE A 365 -3.17 1.54 29.84
C ILE A 365 -4.22 1.19 28.77
N PRO A 366 -4.58 -0.09 28.57
CA PRO A 366 -5.54 -0.46 27.53
C PRO A 366 -6.89 0.24 27.69
N ARG A 367 -7.48 0.67 26.58
CA ARG A 367 -8.72 1.46 26.53
C ARG A 367 -9.86 0.85 27.34
N GLY A 368 -10.01 -0.47 27.28
CA GLY A 368 -11.06 -1.22 27.96
C GLY A 368 -12.48 -0.69 27.67
N THR A 369 -13.41 -0.99 28.57
CA THR A 369 -14.79 -0.50 28.53
C THR A 369 -15.02 0.57 29.60
N GLY A 370 -15.85 1.58 29.28
CA GLY A 370 -16.24 2.65 30.20
C GLY A 370 -15.32 3.88 30.19
N SER A 371 -15.83 4.99 30.74
CA SER A 371 -15.20 6.32 30.66
C SER A 371 -13.92 6.46 31.49
N VAL A 372 -13.84 5.79 32.65
CA VAL A 372 -12.65 5.85 33.53
C VAL A 372 -11.44 5.18 32.88
N LYS A 373 -11.59 3.97 32.33
CA LYS A 373 -10.50 3.29 31.62
C LYS A 373 -10.07 4.05 30.37
N ARG A 374 -11.03 4.60 29.62
CA ARG A 374 -10.76 5.48 28.49
C ARG A 374 -9.92 6.70 28.90
N MET A 375 -10.22 7.29 30.05
CA MET A 375 -9.47 8.42 30.58
C MET A 375 -8.04 8.05 30.98
N LEU A 376 -7.87 6.92 31.67
CA LEU A 376 -6.55 6.39 32.03
C LEU A 376 -5.72 6.05 30.80
N ASN A 377 -6.33 5.45 29.78
CA ASN A 377 -5.73 5.20 28.48
C ASN A 377 -5.17 6.49 27.87
N TYR A 378 -6.02 7.50 27.72
CA TYR A 378 -5.66 8.80 27.18
C TYR A 378 -4.50 9.48 27.89
N TYR A 379 -4.55 9.55 29.23
CA TYR A 379 -3.50 10.22 29.99
C TYR A 379 -2.22 9.40 30.07
N SER A 380 -2.32 8.07 30.16
CA SER A 380 -1.14 7.22 30.19
C SER A 380 -0.30 7.40 28.93
N TYR A 381 -0.92 7.37 27.73
CA TYR A 381 -0.21 7.62 26.47
C TYR A 381 0.32 9.06 26.40
N ALA A 382 -0.48 10.07 26.72
CA ALA A 382 -0.03 11.46 26.67
C ALA A 382 1.20 11.72 27.56
N VAL A 383 1.26 11.12 28.75
CA VAL A 383 2.39 11.24 29.67
C VAL A 383 3.63 10.50 29.15
N THR A 384 3.47 9.23 28.75
CA THR A 384 4.62 8.39 28.35
C THR A 384 5.22 8.82 27.01
N SER A 385 4.39 9.18 26.03
CA SER A 385 4.85 9.74 24.74
C SER A 385 5.58 11.06 24.92
N THR A 386 5.09 11.95 25.81
CA THR A 386 5.77 13.21 26.12
C THR A 386 7.13 12.95 26.78
N ALA A 387 7.21 12.02 27.72
CA ALA A 387 8.46 11.66 28.37
C ALA A 387 9.49 11.11 27.35
N TYR A 388 9.04 10.24 26.44
CA TYR A 388 9.91 9.71 25.38
C TYR A 388 10.37 10.80 24.41
N ALA A 389 9.45 11.63 23.91
CA ALA A 389 9.77 12.72 22.98
C ALA A 389 10.81 13.70 23.58
N LEU A 390 10.76 13.96 24.88
CA LEU A 390 11.71 14.83 25.57
C LEU A 390 13.04 14.15 25.93
N SER A 391 13.11 12.82 25.84
CA SER A 391 14.31 12.06 26.15
C SER A 391 15.42 12.24 25.09
N SER A 392 16.66 11.87 25.43
CA SER A 392 17.77 11.83 24.49
C SER A 392 17.62 10.73 23.42
N LYS A 393 16.73 9.76 23.62
CA LYS A 393 16.48 8.65 22.69
C LYS A 393 15.63 9.06 21.48
N CYS A 394 14.80 10.08 21.61
CA CYS A 394 13.96 10.56 20.51
C CYS A 394 14.78 11.49 19.59
N ARG A 395 15.51 10.87 18.67
CA ARG A 395 16.45 11.50 17.73
C ARG A 395 16.41 10.78 16.39
N THR A 396 16.84 11.50 15.37
CA THR A 396 17.03 10.98 14.02
C THR A 396 18.17 9.94 13.99
N SER A 397 18.31 9.23 12.86
CA SER A 397 19.37 8.22 12.65
C SER A 397 20.77 8.75 12.91
N ASP A 398 21.02 10.02 12.59
CA ASP A 398 22.30 10.71 12.77
C ASP A 398 22.41 11.45 14.11
N GLY A 399 21.48 11.21 15.05
CA GLY A 399 21.53 11.76 16.41
C GLY A 399 21.11 13.23 16.52
N LYS A 400 20.61 13.85 15.46
CA LYS A 400 20.11 15.23 15.44
C LYS A 400 18.63 15.30 15.85
N PRO A 401 18.13 16.49 16.22
CA PRO A 401 16.69 16.70 16.34
C PRO A 401 15.99 16.49 14.99
N PHE A 402 14.72 16.09 15.02
CA PHE A 402 13.86 16.08 13.84
C PHE A 402 13.64 17.51 13.34
N ASP A 403 13.44 17.68 12.03
CA ASP A 403 13.24 18.99 11.42
C ASP A 403 11.85 19.55 11.75
N VAL A 404 10.88 18.66 11.98
CA VAL A 404 9.46 18.99 12.21
C VAL A 404 8.79 17.90 13.02
N VAL A 405 7.82 18.29 13.85
CA VAL A 405 6.96 17.35 14.59
C VAL A 405 5.51 17.44 14.11
N PHE A 406 5.02 16.34 13.55
CA PHE A 406 3.67 16.17 13.07
C PHE A 406 2.83 15.42 14.12
N CYS A 407 1.71 15.98 14.54
CA CYS A 407 0.78 15.37 15.48
C CYS A 407 -0.50 14.96 14.76
N ASN A 408 -0.70 13.66 14.57
CA ASN A 408 -1.96 13.12 14.07
C ASN A 408 -2.96 13.04 15.23
N GLN A 409 -3.70 14.13 15.43
CA GLN A 409 -4.52 14.32 16.62
C GLN A 409 -5.86 13.62 16.49
N LEU A 410 -6.00 12.53 17.24
CA LEU A 410 -7.26 11.84 17.53
C LEU A 410 -7.82 12.28 18.89
N SER A 411 -8.91 11.64 19.31
CA SER A 411 -9.51 11.82 20.63
C SER A 411 -8.62 11.19 21.72
N PRO A 412 -8.06 11.94 22.69
CA PRO A 412 -8.22 13.37 22.93
C PRO A 412 -6.99 14.20 22.51
N VAL A 413 -7.20 15.51 22.42
CA VAL A 413 -6.16 16.50 22.06
C VAL A 413 -4.91 16.49 22.96
N MET A 414 -4.99 15.93 24.18
CA MET A 414 -3.86 15.86 25.12
C MET A 414 -2.64 15.09 24.60
N MET A 415 -2.77 14.21 23.60
CA MET A 415 -1.61 13.57 22.96
C MET A 415 -0.63 14.58 22.35
N ALA A 416 -1.11 15.76 21.96
CA ALA A 416 -0.29 16.80 21.38
C ALA A 416 0.72 17.43 22.36
N HIS A 417 0.63 17.12 23.66
CA HIS A 417 1.66 17.54 24.62
C HIS A 417 3.05 17.02 24.23
N ALA A 418 3.15 15.83 23.63
CA ALA A 418 4.44 15.30 23.17
C ALA A 418 5.02 16.15 22.03
N ALA A 419 4.18 16.51 21.05
CA ALA A 419 4.57 17.38 19.94
C ALA A 419 4.96 18.79 20.42
N ILE A 420 4.16 19.40 21.29
CA ILE A 420 4.43 20.72 21.87
C ILE A 420 5.71 20.70 22.73
N GLY A 421 5.91 19.63 23.49
CA GLY A 421 7.12 19.41 24.28
C GLY A 421 8.36 19.34 23.40
N TYR A 422 8.31 18.52 22.33
CA TYR A 422 9.40 18.38 21.37
C TYR A 422 9.73 19.71 20.69
N LYS A 423 8.71 20.41 20.18
CA LYS A 423 8.83 21.77 19.62
C LYS A 423 9.55 22.71 20.57
N LYS A 424 9.13 22.80 21.84
CA LYS A 424 9.73 23.72 22.81
C LYS A 424 11.18 23.36 23.11
N ARG A 425 11.49 22.06 23.18
CA ARG A 425 12.81 21.53 23.53
C ARG A 425 13.84 21.74 22.42
N TYR A 426 13.43 21.57 21.16
CA TYR A 426 14.33 21.58 19.99
C TYR A 426 14.11 22.76 19.04
N LYS A 427 13.10 23.60 19.30
CA LYS A 427 12.74 24.78 18.49
C LYS A 427 12.41 24.45 17.04
N VAL A 428 11.66 23.36 16.85
CA VAL A 428 11.22 22.87 15.53
C VAL A 428 9.72 23.12 15.36
N PRO A 429 9.22 23.33 14.13
CA PRO A 429 7.80 23.52 13.86
C PRO A 429 6.96 22.32 14.33
N ALA A 430 5.81 22.61 14.93
CA ALA A 430 4.78 21.62 15.25
C ALA A 430 3.55 21.79 14.38
N ILE A 431 3.20 20.75 13.63
CA ILE A 431 2.01 20.71 12.78
C ILE A 431 1.05 19.72 13.39
N MET A 432 -0.20 20.11 13.57
CA MET A 432 -1.26 19.24 14.09
C MET A 432 -2.27 18.94 12.99
N TYR A 433 -2.54 17.68 12.72
CA TYR A 433 -3.68 17.26 11.93
C TYR A 433 -4.85 16.95 12.84
N CYS A 434 -5.83 17.84 12.89
CA CYS A 434 -6.99 17.77 13.77
C CYS A 434 -8.09 16.90 13.13
N LEU A 435 -8.21 15.66 13.61
CA LEU A 435 -9.24 14.71 13.18
C LEU A 435 -10.47 14.74 14.08
N ASP A 436 -10.33 15.25 15.31
CA ASP A 436 -11.40 15.28 16.32
C ASP A 436 -11.35 16.57 17.13
N LEU A 437 -12.48 17.27 17.21
CA LEU A 437 -12.55 18.62 17.73
C LEU A 437 -12.75 18.64 19.25
N TRP A 438 -11.70 18.96 20.01
CA TRP A 438 -11.79 19.04 21.47
C TRP A 438 -12.00 20.47 21.97
N PRO A 439 -12.83 20.67 23.02
CA PRO A 439 -13.56 19.67 23.80
C PRO A 439 -14.94 19.29 23.22
N GLU A 440 -15.33 19.77 22.04
CA GLU A 440 -16.67 19.53 21.46
C GLU A 440 -17.04 18.04 21.41
N SER A 441 -16.10 17.14 21.11
CA SER A 441 -16.33 15.69 21.12
C SER A 441 -16.77 15.12 22.48
N LEU A 442 -16.61 15.86 23.58
CA LEU A 442 -17.18 15.50 24.89
C LEU A 442 -18.72 15.59 24.90
N ILE A 443 -19.31 16.46 24.08
CA ILE A 443 -20.76 16.64 23.97
C ILE A 443 -21.41 15.38 23.41
N ALA A 444 -20.81 14.79 22.38
CA ALA A 444 -21.21 13.49 21.85
C ALA A 444 -21.11 12.35 22.90
N GLY A 445 -20.32 12.56 23.97
CA GLY A 445 -20.22 11.67 25.13
C GLY A 445 -21.21 11.98 26.26
N GLY A 446 -22.12 12.93 26.08
CA GLY A 446 -23.14 13.35 27.06
C GLY A 446 -22.70 14.46 28.01
N ILE A 447 -21.56 15.11 27.78
CA ILE A 447 -21.08 16.21 28.64
C ILE A 447 -21.58 17.55 28.11
N THR A 448 -22.29 18.33 28.94
CA THR A 448 -22.82 19.63 28.51
C THR A 448 -21.76 20.74 28.62
N ARG A 449 -21.93 21.81 27.83
CA ARG A 449 -21.00 22.97 27.79
C ARG A 449 -20.93 23.73 29.12
N GLU A 450 -21.98 23.67 29.91
CA GLU A 450 -22.10 24.33 31.22
C GLU A 450 -21.30 23.59 32.31
N SER A 451 -21.02 22.30 32.09
CA SER A 451 -20.34 21.46 33.06
C SER A 451 -18.92 21.93 33.36
N LEU A 452 -18.46 21.69 34.59
CA LEU A 452 -17.08 22.01 35.00
C LEU A 452 -16.05 21.21 34.19
N ILE A 453 -16.39 19.97 33.83
CA ILE A 453 -15.54 19.09 33.03
C ILE A 453 -15.32 19.71 31.65
N TYR A 454 -16.39 20.14 30.98
CA TYR A 454 -16.29 20.80 29.69
C TYR A 454 -15.46 22.07 29.78
N LYS A 455 -15.74 22.96 30.74
CA LYS A 455 -14.99 24.21 30.94
C LYS A 455 -13.50 23.98 31.18
N TYR A 456 -13.16 22.94 31.93
CA TYR A 456 -11.77 22.52 32.13
C TYR A 456 -11.12 22.09 30.81
N TYR A 457 -11.73 21.16 30.07
CA TYR A 457 -11.16 20.69 28.80
C TYR A 457 -11.20 21.74 27.70
N HIS A 458 -12.13 22.68 27.76
CA HIS A 458 -12.15 23.85 26.89
C HIS A 458 -10.89 24.69 27.08
N HIS A 459 -10.52 24.98 28.34
CA HIS A 459 -9.29 25.70 28.66
C HIS A 459 -8.03 24.92 28.26
N VAL A 460 -8.00 23.61 28.51
CA VAL A 460 -6.88 22.73 28.11
C VAL A 460 -6.72 22.72 26.59
N SER A 461 -7.81 22.48 25.86
CA SER A 461 -7.82 22.43 24.40
C SER A 461 -7.39 23.76 23.79
N LYS A 462 -7.93 24.88 24.27
CA LYS A 462 -7.54 26.24 23.85
C LYS A 462 -6.04 26.46 24.01
N ARG A 463 -5.44 26.02 25.12
CA ARG A 463 -3.99 26.13 25.33
C ARG A 463 -3.21 25.26 24.35
N ILE A 464 -3.63 24.03 24.10
CA ILE A 464 -2.93 23.11 23.21
C ILE A 464 -2.96 23.62 21.76
N TYR A 465 -4.14 23.92 21.22
CA TYR A 465 -4.27 24.39 19.84
C TYR A 465 -3.53 25.71 19.59
N ARG A 466 -3.45 26.60 20.59
CA ARG A 466 -2.69 27.86 20.43
C ARG A 466 -1.17 27.65 20.37
N GLN A 467 -0.64 26.54 20.88
CA GLN A 467 0.79 26.27 21.01
C GLN A 467 1.43 25.56 19.81
N VAL A 468 0.67 24.85 18.97
CA VAL A 468 1.18 24.29 17.71
C VAL A 468 1.40 25.40 16.68
N ASP A 469 2.21 25.23 15.64
CA ASP A 469 2.42 26.29 14.64
C ASP A 469 1.30 26.32 13.61
N LYS A 470 0.94 25.16 13.08
CA LYS A 470 -0.10 25.00 12.06
C LYS A 470 -1.08 23.89 12.41
N ILE A 471 -2.36 24.09 12.08
CA ILE A 471 -3.45 23.14 12.29
C ILE A 471 -4.03 22.79 10.92
N LEU A 472 -3.91 21.52 10.54
CA LEU A 472 -4.54 20.95 9.36
C LEU A 472 -5.92 20.41 9.79
N ILE A 473 -6.96 20.74 9.05
CA ILE A 473 -8.35 20.40 9.39
C ILE A 473 -9.03 19.59 8.29
N THR A 474 -9.82 18.60 8.68
CA THR A 474 -10.55 17.72 7.75
C THR A 474 -11.86 18.29 7.23
N SER A 475 -12.39 19.30 7.92
CA SER A 475 -13.65 19.98 7.63
C SER A 475 -13.43 21.48 7.58
N ARG A 476 -14.05 22.19 6.64
CA ARG A 476 -13.94 23.66 6.54
C ARG A 476 -14.58 24.33 7.76
N MET A 477 -15.66 23.77 8.30
CA MET A 477 -16.32 24.29 9.50
C MET A 477 -15.43 24.26 10.77
N PHE A 478 -14.41 23.40 10.84
CA PHE A 478 -13.44 23.45 11.94
C PHE A 478 -12.68 24.79 11.97
N SER A 479 -12.44 25.40 10.81
CA SER A 479 -11.78 26.71 10.73
C SER A 479 -12.59 27.78 11.47
N ASP A 480 -13.91 27.78 11.27
CA ASP A 480 -14.79 28.78 11.89
C ASP A 480 -14.84 28.59 13.40
N TYR A 481 -14.93 27.34 13.87
CA TYR A 481 -14.85 27.02 15.29
C TYR A 481 -13.52 27.48 15.91
N PHE A 482 -12.37 27.15 15.30
CA PHE A 482 -11.07 27.54 15.82
C PHE A 482 -10.89 29.06 15.90
N LYS A 483 -11.47 29.78 14.94
CA LYS A 483 -11.46 31.24 14.91
C LYS A 483 -12.38 31.81 16.00
N SER A 484 -13.61 31.35 16.12
CA SER A 484 -14.60 31.89 17.07
C SER A 484 -14.25 31.55 18.52
N GLU A 485 -13.97 30.29 18.82
CA GLU A 485 -13.81 29.81 20.20
C GLU A 485 -12.40 30.06 20.73
N PHE A 486 -11.39 29.79 19.91
CA PHE A 486 -9.98 29.81 20.35
C PHE A 486 -9.18 31.00 19.83
N GLY A 487 -9.75 31.82 18.95
CA GLY A 487 -9.11 33.01 18.39
C GLY A 487 -7.84 32.67 17.62
N ILE A 488 -7.83 31.54 16.90
CA ILE A 488 -6.70 31.10 16.08
C ILE A 488 -6.77 31.83 14.74
N ARG A 489 -5.62 32.34 14.28
CA ARG A 489 -5.56 33.09 13.01
C ARG A 489 -5.75 32.16 11.82
N LYS A 490 -6.40 32.66 10.77
CA LYS A 490 -6.71 31.88 9.57
C LYS A 490 -5.48 31.32 8.86
N ASP A 491 -4.36 32.05 8.85
CA ASP A 491 -3.10 31.60 8.22
C ASP A 491 -2.43 30.41 8.92
N ARG A 492 -2.83 30.13 10.17
CA ARG A 492 -2.38 28.94 10.92
C ARG A 492 -3.29 27.74 10.73
N ILE A 493 -4.36 27.87 9.95
CA ILE A 493 -5.35 26.83 9.72
C ILE A 493 -5.35 26.49 8.24
N GLU A 494 -5.20 25.21 7.91
CA GLU A 494 -5.14 24.75 6.54
C GLU A 494 -6.14 23.61 6.32
N TYR A 495 -6.97 23.72 5.29
CA TYR A 495 -7.91 22.66 4.95
C TYR A 495 -7.17 21.49 4.28
N LEU A 496 -7.18 20.32 4.90
CA LEU A 496 -6.60 19.09 4.40
C LEU A 496 -7.62 17.97 4.60
N PRO A 497 -8.60 17.80 3.68
CA PRO A 497 -9.62 16.78 3.80
C PRO A 497 -9.01 15.39 3.67
N GLN A 498 -9.65 14.39 4.27
CA GLN A 498 -9.25 13.00 4.07
C GLN A 498 -9.49 12.53 2.63
N TYR A 499 -8.78 11.49 2.22
CA TYR A 499 -8.97 10.79 0.95
C TYR A 499 -9.71 9.45 1.15
N ALA A 500 -10.10 8.82 0.03
CA ALA A 500 -10.70 7.48 0.00
C ALA A 500 -9.62 6.41 -0.18
N GLU A 501 -9.88 5.21 0.32
CA GLU A 501 -9.02 4.05 0.13
C GLU A 501 -8.89 3.66 -1.36
N ASP A 502 -7.69 3.23 -1.78
CA ASP A 502 -7.35 2.90 -3.18
C ASP A 502 -8.25 1.83 -3.83
N ILE A 503 -8.88 0.97 -3.02
CA ILE A 503 -9.77 -0.08 -3.49
C ILE A 503 -11.05 0.44 -4.16
N PHE A 504 -11.31 1.74 -4.09
CA PHE A 504 -12.53 2.40 -4.58
C PHE A 504 -12.35 3.09 -5.93
N GLU A 505 -11.32 2.72 -6.70
CA GLU A 505 -11.12 3.21 -8.06
C GLU A 505 -11.88 2.40 -9.11
N GLU A 506 -12.78 3.09 -9.82
CA GLU A 506 -13.60 2.63 -10.96
C GLU A 506 -14.52 1.42 -10.71
N MET A 507 -15.82 1.70 -10.73
CA MET A 507 -16.85 0.68 -10.61
C MET A 507 -17.78 0.67 -11.82
N PRO A 508 -18.15 -0.52 -12.33
CA PRO A 508 -19.12 -0.62 -13.41
C PRO A 508 -20.48 -0.08 -12.96
N ILE A 509 -21.22 0.51 -13.90
CA ILE A 509 -22.58 1.02 -13.68
C ILE A 509 -23.51 -0.18 -13.43
N LYS A 510 -24.34 -0.08 -12.39
CA LYS A 510 -25.37 -1.07 -12.07
C LYS A 510 -26.37 -1.19 -13.23
N GLU A 511 -26.72 -2.40 -13.62
CA GLU A 511 -27.81 -2.62 -14.58
C GLU A 511 -29.17 -2.26 -13.94
N GLU A 512 -30.04 -1.61 -14.72
CA GLU A 512 -31.37 -1.21 -14.26
C GLU A 512 -32.25 -2.45 -14.11
N ASN A 513 -32.72 -2.73 -12.89
CA ASN A 513 -33.59 -3.86 -12.55
C ASN A 513 -34.98 -3.44 -12.06
N GLY A 514 -35.34 -2.16 -12.23
CA GLY A 514 -36.62 -1.58 -11.80
C GLY A 514 -36.74 -1.32 -10.30
N ILE A 515 -35.69 -1.59 -9.50
CA ILE A 515 -35.62 -1.31 -8.06
C ILE A 515 -34.42 -0.40 -7.79
N PHE A 516 -34.64 0.65 -6.99
CA PHE A 516 -33.59 1.57 -6.55
C PHE A 516 -32.99 1.11 -5.22
N ASP A 517 -31.72 0.75 -5.23
CA ASP A 517 -30.99 0.20 -4.09
C ASP A 517 -30.21 1.33 -3.39
N PHE A 518 -30.54 1.62 -2.14
CA PHE A 518 -29.88 2.62 -1.30
C PHE A 518 -29.00 1.94 -0.27
N MET A 519 -27.75 2.36 -0.10
CA MET A 519 -26.80 1.65 0.75
C MET A 519 -26.20 2.52 1.85
N PHE A 520 -26.31 2.03 3.09
CA PHE A 520 -25.51 2.50 4.21
C PHE A 520 -24.38 1.50 4.51
N ALA A 521 -23.15 2.00 4.59
CA ALA A 521 -21.99 1.20 5.00
C ALA A 521 -21.21 1.92 6.11
N GLY A 522 -21.09 1.29 7.28
CA GLY A 522 -20.31 1.85 8.40
C GLY A 522 -20.68 1.30 9.76
N ASN A 523 -20.17 1.94 10.83
CA ASN A 523 -20.51 1.58 12.20
C ASN A 523 -22.00 1.83 12.49
N ILE A 524 -22.63 0.93 13.24
CA ILE A 524 -24.06 0.98 13.60
C ILE A 524 -24.17 1.30 15.09
N GLY A 525 -24.13 2.59 15.39
CA GLY A 525 -24.39 3.16 16.71
C GLY A 525 -25.38 4.32 16.63
N THR A 526 -25.71 4.88 17.80
CA THR A 526 -26.70 5.97 17.93
C THR A 526 -26.35 7.19 17.07
N ILE A 527 -25.07 7.55 17.00
CA ILE A 527 -24.55 8.69 16.22
C ILE A 527 -24.84 8.55 14.71
N GLN A 528 -24.82 7.34 14.17
CA GLN A 528 -25.03 7.12 12.73
C GLN A 528 -26.50 7.15 12.31
N SER A 529 -27.43 7.24 13.25
CA SER A 529 -28.87 7.41 13.02
C SER A 529 -29.45 6.45 11.96
N VAL A 530 -29.06 5.17 12.01
CA VAL A 530 -29.60 4.14 11.11
C VAL A 530 -31.11 3.96 11.31
N GLU A 531 -31.62 4.30 12.50
CA GLU A 531 -33.07 4.35 12.78
C GLU A 531 -33.82 5.27 11.81
N THR A 532 -33.26 6.44 11.46
CA THR A 532 -33.81 7.35 10.44
C THR A 532 -33.96 6.66 9.08
N ILE A 533 -33.04 5.76 8.73
CA ILE A 533 -33.12 4.97 7.49
C ILE A 533 -34.30 3.99 7.56
N LEU A 534 -34.50 3.32 8.70
CA LEU A 534 -35.59 2.37 8.89
C LEU A 534 -36.97 3.05 8.86
N GLU A 535 -37.07 4.24 9.46
CA GLU A 535 -38.27 5.06 9.41
C GLU A 535 -38.60 5.48 7.98
N ALA A 536 -37.60 5.96 7.22
CA ALA A 536 -37.77 6.29 5.81
C ALA A 536 -38.14 5.05 4.98
N ALA A 537 -37.53 3.90 5.25
CA ALA A 537 -37.85 2.64 4.57
C ALA A 537 -39.31 2.22 4.80
N ASN A 538 -39.84 2.40 6.00
CA ASN A 538 -41.25 2.16 6.32
C ASN A 538 -42.20 3.10 5.55
N LEU A 539 -41.83 4.38 5.40
CA LEU A 539 -42.60 5.37 4.63
C LEU A 539 -42.55 5.14 3.11
N LEU A 540 -41.57 4.37 2.62
CA LEU A 540 -41.32 4.07 1.22
C LEU A 540 -41.64 2.61 0.86
N LYS A 541 -42.37 1.87 1.71
CA LYS A 541 -42.69 0.45 1.50
C LYS A 541 -43.44 0.15 0.19
N ASP A 542 -44.19 1.13 -0.32
CA ASP A 542 -44.98 1.01 -1.54
C ASP A 542 -44.24 1.53 -2.80
N GLU A 543 -43.01 2.03 -2.62
CA GLU A 543 -42.15 2.56 -3.69
C GLU A 543 -41.15 1.48 -4.14
N PRO A 544 -40.62 1.54 -5.38
CA PRO A 544 -39.67 0.54 -5.91
C PRO A 544 -38.25 0.75 -5.35
N VAL A 545 -38.11 0.70 -4.03
CA VAL A 545 -36.84 0.96 -3.33
C VAL A 545 -36.43 -0.20 -2.44
N ARG A 546 -35.12 -0.35 -2.23
CA ARG A 546 -34.55 -1.31 -1.28
C ARG A 546 -33.39 -0.67 -0.54
N PHE A 547 -33.25 -1.00 0.74
CA PHE A 547 -32.24 -0.46 1.64
C PHE A 547 -31.27 -1.56 2.06
N HIS A 548 -29.99 -1.30 1.87
CA HIS A 548 -28.90 -2.19 2.23
C HIS A 548 -28.10 -1.60 3.38
N ILE A 549 -28.05 -2.30 4.52
CA ILE A 549 -27.36 -1.84 5.72
C ILE A 549 -26.19 -2.80 6.00
N ILE A 550 -24.97 -2.30 5.85
CA ILE A 550 -23.73 -3.05 6.02
C ILE A 550 -22.95 -2.44 7.18
N GLY A 551 -22.55 -3.28 8.13
CA GLY A 551 -21.83 -2.82 9.31
C GLY A 551 -22.03 -3.66 10.56
N GLY A 552 -21.29 -3.29 11.59
CA GLY A 552 -21.47 -3.77 12.95
C GLY A 552 -21.52 -2.59 13.91
N GLY A 553 -21.91 -2.83 15.15
CA GLY A 553 -21.91 -1.80 16.19
C GLY A 553 -22.84 -2.15 17.33
N THR A 554 -22.84 -1.32 18.37
CA THR A 554 -23.56 -1.59 19.62
C THR A 554 -25.08 -1.55 19.48
N ASP A 555 -25.62 -0.89 18.45
CA ASP A 555 -27.07 -0.73 18.24
C ASP A 555 -27.64 -1.68 17.17
N LEU A 556 -26.80 -2.55 16.58
CA LEU A 556 -27.18 -3.43 15.48
C LEU A 556 -28.36 -4.35 15.84
N GLU A 557 -28.31 -5.03 17.00
CA GLU A 557 -29.35 -5.99 17.40
C GLU A 557 -30.73 -5.35 17.57
N ARG A 558 -30.77 -4.12 18.10
CA ARG A 558 -32.02 -3.36 18.27
C ARG A 558 -32.60 -3.00 16.90
N LEU A 559 -31.77 -2.47 16.02
CA LEU A 559 -32.17 -2.04 14.68
C LEU A 559 -32.60 -3.20 13.78
N GLN A 560 -31.95 -4.37 13.89
CA GLN A 560 -32.38 -5.58 13.18
C GLN A 560 -33.77 -6.05 13.63
N LYS A 561 -34.11 -5.92 14.92
CA LYS A 561 -35.47 -6.23 15.42
C LYS A 561 -36.52 -5.28 14.84
N ILE A 562 -36.19 -3.99 14.73
CA ILE A 562 -37.07 -2.98 14.12
C ILE A 562 -37.24 -3.27 12.62
N GLY A 563 -36.14 -3.51 11.90
CA GLY A 563 -36.14 -3.77 10.47
C GLY A 563 -36.73 -5.12 10.05
N LYS A 564 -36.92 -6.08 10.98
CA LYS A 564 -37.49 -7.41 10.66
C LYS A 564 -38.87 -7.35 10.01
N ASN A 565 -39.64 -6.28 10.26
CA ASN A 565 -40.98 -6.09 9.69
C ASN A 565 -40.96 -5.31 8.36
N LEU A 566 -39.79 -4.97 7.82
CA LEU A 566 -39.63 -4.19 6.59
C LEU A 566 -39.06 -5.07 5.48
N GLU A 567 -39.89 -5.43 4.50
CA GLU A 567 -39.48 -6.31 3.38
C GLU A 567 -38.49 -5.63 2.43
N ASN A 568 -38.42 -4.30 2.45
CA ASN A 568 -37.50 -3.50 1.64
C ASN A 568 -36.17 -3.18 2.34
N VAL A 569 -35.85 -3.80 3.48
CA VAL A 569 -34.59 -3.59 4.22
C VAL A 569 -33.81 -4.89 4.37
N GLU A 570 -32.51 -4.86 4.06
CA GLU A 570 -31.60 -5.99 4.23
C GLU A 570 -30.37 -5.60 5.06
N PHE A 571 -30.09 -6.37 6.12
CA PHE A 571 -28.89 -6.23 6.95
C PHE A 571 -27.87 -7.31 6.58
N TYR A 572 -26.64 -6.90 6.29
CA TYR A 572 -25.56 -7.83 5.89
C TYR A 572 -24.54 -8.13 6.99
N GLY A 573 -24.61 -7.41 8.12
CA GLY A 573 -23.61 -7.48 9.18
C GLY A 573 -22.26 -6.89 8.75
N ARG A 574 -21.21 -7.19 9.53
CA ARG A 574 -19.84 -6.72 9.25
C ARG A 574 -19.26 -7.47 8.05
N LYS A 575 -18.68 -6.72 7.12
CA LYS A 575 -18.02 -7.24 5.92
C LYS A 575 -16.54 -6.84 5.87
N PRO A 576 -15.66 -7.70 5.34
CA PRO A 576 -14.28 -7.33 5.03
C PRO A 576 -14.24 -6.17 4.03
N LEU A 577 -13.19 -5.36 4.09
CA LEU A 577 -13.03 -4.18 3.23
C LEU A 577 -12.97 -4.59 1.74
N GLU A 578 -12.40 -5.76 1.46
CA GLU A 578 -12.22 -6.34 0.13
C GLU A 578 -13.54 -6.75 -0.53
N GLU A 579 -14.59 -7.03 0.26
CA GLU A 579 -15.93 -7.34 -0.27
C GLU A 579 -16.75 -6.07 -0.56
N MET A 580 -16.36 -4.91 -0.01
CA MET A 580 -17.15 -3.67 -0.09
C MET A 580 -17.40 -3.18 -1.53
N PRO A 581 -16.48 -3.30 -2.49
CA PRO A 581 -16.76 -2.97 -3.88
C PRO A 581 -17.95 -3.75 -4.45
N ASP A 582 -18.10 -5.04 -4.16
CA ASP A 582 -19.24 -5.82 -4.67
C ASP A 582 -20.58 -5.37 -4.08
N PHE A 583 -20.57 -4.85 -2.85
CA PHE A 583 -21.74 -4.23 -2.27
C PHE A 583 -22.05 -2.87 -2.91
N TYR A 584 -21.05 -2.01 -3.07
CA TYR A 584 -21.25 -0.68 -3.67
C TYR A 584 -21.76 -0.79 -5.12
N LYS A 585 -21.46 -1.89 -5.85
CA LYS A 585 -22.01 -2.15 -7.19
C LYS A 585 -23.54 -2.21 -7.17
N LYS A 586 -24.12 -2.76 -6.10
CA LYS A 586 -25.57 -2.91 -5.95
C LYS A 586 -26.28 -1.57 -5.76
N ALA A 587 -25.62 -0.59 -5.14
CA ALA A 587 -26.26 0.67 -4.77
C ALA A 587 -26.46 1.60 -5.98
N ASP A 588 -27.63 2.21 -6.09
CA ASP A 588 -27.90 3.36 -6.96
C ASP A 588 -27.49 4.68 -6.28
N ALA A 589 -27.58 4.75 -4.96
CA ALA A 589 -27.10 5.86 -4.15
C ALA A 589 -26.63 5.39 -2.76
N MET A 590 -25.71 6.16 -2.18
CA MET A 590 -25.17 5.91 -0.84
C MET A 590 -25.86 6.80 0.20
N LEU A 591 -26.18 6.21 1.35
CA LEU A 591 -26.85 6.88 2.45
C LEU A 591 -25.85 7.46 3.46
N VAL A 592 -26.02 8.74 3.76
CA VAL A 592 -25.24 9.44 4.79
C VAL A 592 -26.18 9.98 5.86
N THR A 593 -26.31 9.24 6.95
CA THR A 593 -27.13 9.63 8.10
C THR A 593 -26.26 9.89 9.32
N LEU A 594 -26.61 10.93 10.08
CA LEU A 594 -26.09 11.22 11.41
C LEU A 594 -27.21 11.72 12.32
N ALA A 595 -27.04 11.55 13.63
CA ALA A 595 -27.92 12.15 14.62
C ALA A 595 -27.77 13.67 14.61
N ALA A 596 -28.85 14.39 14.92
CA ALA A 596 -28.83 15.83 15.06
C ALA A 596 -27.96 16.24 16.27
N ASP A 597 -26.77 16.74 16.00
CA ASP A 597 -25.83 17.22 17.01
C ASP A 597 -24.94 18.33 16.42
N PRO A 598 -24.78 19.47 17.12
CA PRO A 598 -23.99 20.60 16.63
C PRO A 598 -22.52 20.30 16.36
N VAL A 599 -21.94 19.25 16.96
CA VAL A 599 -20.55 18.84 16.75
C VAL A 599 -20.44 17.93 15.54
N LEU A 600 -21.39 17.00 15.39
CA LEU A 600 -21.44 16.09 14.24
C LEU A 600 -21.59 16.84 12.92
N SER A 601 -22.37 17.92 12.90
CA SER A 601 -22.54 18.77 11.71
C SER A 601 -21.24 19.47 11.26
N LEU A 602 -20.29 19.67 12.18
CA LEU A 602 -18.97 20.21 11.86
C LEU A 602 -18.07 19.20 11.16
N THR A 603 -18.41 17.91 11.15
CA THR A 603 -17.53 16.85 10.64
C THR A 603 -17.88 16.45 9.22
N LEU A 604 -16.86 16.11 8.43
CA LEU A 604 -17.02 15.42 7.16
C LEU A 604 -16.66 13.94 7.36
N PRO A 605 -17.64 13.02 7.43
CA PRO A 605 -17.38 11.60 7.64
C PRO A 605 -16.54 11.03 6.50
N GLY A 606 -15.48 10.29 6.82
CA GLY A 606 -14.55 9.73 5.82
C GLY A 606 -15.19 8.86 4.73
N LYS A 607 -16.39 8.30 5.00
CA LYS A 607 -17.18 7.52 4.02
C LYS A 607 -17.69 8.36 2.85
N VAL A 608 -17.88 9.67 3.04
CA VAL A 608 -18.33 10.58 1.98
C VAL A 608 -17.33 10.57 0.84
N GLN A 609 -16.03 10.64 1.16
CA GLN A 609 -14.97 10.56 0.17
C GLN A 609 -14.95 9.21 -0.54
N SER A 610 -15.11 8.09 0.18
CA SER A 610 -15.18 6.76 -0.44
C SER A 610 -16.39 6.61 -1.38
N TYR A 611 -17.55 7.18 -1.01
CA TYR A 611 -18.75 7.17 -1.87
C TYR A 611 -18.58 8.03 -3.13
N MET A 612 -17.93 9.19 -2.99
CA MET A 612 -17.62 10.05 -4.14
C MET A 612 -16.55 9.44 -5.04
N ALA A 613 -15.55 8.74 -4.47
CA ALA A 613 -14.51 8.04 -5.22
C ALA A 613 -15.12 7.01 -6.17
N VAL A 614 -16.11 6.23 -5.73
CA VAL A 614 -16.81 5.26 -6.60
C VAL A 614 -17.85 5.88 -7.53
N GLY A 615 -18.02 7.20 -7.52
CA GLY A 615 -18.96 7.91 -8.38
C GLY A 615 -20.43 7.62 -8.07
N LYS A 616 -20.77 7.33 -6.81
CA LYS A 616 -22.16 7.08 -6.41
C LYS A 616 -22.82 8.38 -5.91
N PRO A 617 -24.06 8.69 -6.33
CA PRO A 617 -24.84 9.76 -5.74
C PRO A 617 -25.01 9.58 -4.22
N LEU A 618 -25.11 10.69 -3.49
CA LEU A 618 -25.26 10.68 -2.03
C LEU A 618 -26.63 11.18 -1.62
N ILE A 619 -27.30 10.46 -0.73
CA ILE A 619 -28.58 10.87 -0.14
C ILE A 619 -28.42 10.94 1.37
N GLY A 620 -28.62 12.13 1.91
CA GLY A 620 -28.26 12.47 3.28
C GLY A 620 -29.44 12.80 4.18
N ALA A 621 -29.42 12.29 5.40
CA ALA A 621 -30.08 12.89 6.57
C ALA A 621 -28.96 13.44 7.47
N ILE A 622 -28.36 14.53 7.00
CA ILE A 622 -27.14 15.12 7.53
C ILE A 622 -27.06 16.59 7.09
N ASP A 623 -26.65 17.45 8.02
CA ASP A 623 -26.45 18.88 7.81
C ASP A 623 -24.96 19.27 7.93
N GLY A 624 -24.66 20.57 7.79
CA GLY A 624 -23.33 21.12 8.02
C GLY A 624 -22.32 20.82 6.90
N GLU A 625 -21.09 20.41 7.24
CA GLU A 625 -19.99 20.30 6.27
C GLU A 625 -20.32 19.31 5.14
N THR A 626 -20.99 18.22 5.48
CA THR A 626 -21.34 17.19 4.48
C THR A 626 -22.40 17.68 3.50
N GLU A 627 -23.41 18.42 3.98
CA GLU A 627 -24.40 19.06 3.12
C GLU A 627 -23.74 20.08 2.17
N ILE A 628 -22.82 20.89 2.67
CA ILE A 628 -22.08 21.86 1.84
C ILE A 628 -21.31 21.14 0.73
N VAL A 629 -20.60 20.05 1.04
CA VAL A 629 -19.85 19.24 0.06
C VAL A 629 -20.78 18.63 -1.00
N ILE A 630 -21.90 18.03 -0.60
CA ILE A 630 -22.84 17.37 -1.53
C ILE A 630 -23.49 18.40 -2.47
N ASN A 631 -23.88 19.57 -1.93
CA ASN A 631 -24.48 20.65 -2.71
C ASN A 631 -23.47 21.30 -3.67
N GLU A 632 -22.24 21.57 -3.21
CA GLU A 632 -21.17 22.13 -4.05
C GLU A 632 -20.77 21.17 -5.18
N ALA A 633 -20.72 19.87 -4.88
CA ALA A 633 -20.47 18.85 -5.87
C ALA A 633 -21.67 18.62 -6.81
N GLN A 634 -22.89 19.04 -6.44
CA GLN A 634 -24.13 18.72 -7.16
C GLN A 634 -24.29 17.21 -7.40
N CYS A 635 -24.01 16.41 -6.37
CA CYS A 635 -23.89 14.96 -6.48
C CYS A 635 -24.95 14.20 -5.66
N GLY A 636 -26.00 14.86 -5.20
CA GLY A 636 -26.93 14.25 -4.26
C GLY A 636 -27.94 15.22 -3.66
N PHE A 637 -28.65 14.74 -2.65
CA PHE A 637 -29.64 15.50 -1.88
C PHE A 637 -29.41 15.29 -0.38
N CYS A 638 -29.52 16.35 0.41
CA CYS A 638 -29.45 16.30 1.86
C CYS A 638 -30.71 16.91 2.49
N GLY A 639 -31.04 16.41 3.68
CA GLY A 639 -32.01 17.00 4.59
C GLY A 639 -31.43 17.05 6.00
N LYS A 640 -32.19 17.60 6.95
CA LYS A 640 -31.75 17.76 8.34
C LYS A 640 -31.29 16.43 8.96
N ALA A 641 -30.27 16.51 9.80
CA ALA A 641 -29.79 15.35 10.55
C ALA A 641 -30.91 14.71 11.39
N GLY A 642 -31.02 13.38 11.32
CA GLY A 642 -32.06 12.62 12.03
C GLY A 642 -33.49 12.72 11.47
N ASP A 643 -33.76 13.52 10.42
CA ASP A 643 -35.11 13.73 9.89
C ASP A 643 -35.46 12.67 8.82
N ALA A 644 -36.31 11.71 9.20
CA ALA A 644 -36.74 10.64 8.31
C ALA A 644 -37.70 11.11 7.21
N ILE A 645 -38.45 12.19 7.44
CA ILE A 645 -39.41 12.74 6.47
C ILE A 645 -38.65 13.42 5.34
N GLU A 646 -37.71 14.30 5.67
CA GLU A 646 -36.87 14.94 4.64
C GLU A 646 -36.01 13.92 3.88
N LEU A 647 -35.50 12.88 4.57
CA LEU A 647 -34.81 11.77 3.91
C LEU A 647 -35.72 11.06 2.90
N THR A 648 -36.96 10.81 3.29
CA THR A 648 -37.99 10.18 2.43
C THR A 648 -38.27 11.04 1.19
N GLU A 649 -38.43 12.35 1.37
CA GLU A 649 -38.65 13.28 0.25
C GLU A 649 -37.45 13.31 -0.70
N ASN A 650 -36.23 13.30 -0.17
CA ASN A 650 -35.01 13.27 -0.98
C ASN A 650 -34.86 11.96 -1.76
N ILE A 651 -35.27 10.83 -1.19
CA ILE A 651 -35.33 9.55 -1.91
C ILE A 651 -36.39 9.61 -3.02
N ARG A 652 -37.58 10.17 -2.75
CA ARG A 652 -38.61 10.37 -3.79
C ARG A 652 -38.13 11.25 -4.94
N LYS A 653 -37.42 12.34 -4.63
CA LYS A 653 -36.76 13.18 -5.64
C LYS A 653 -35.73 12.37 -6.44
N PHE A 654 -34.93 11.52 -5.78
CA PHE A 654 -33.93 10.70 -6.46
C PHE A 654 -34.52 9.69 -7.45
N ILE A 655 -35.62 9.01 -7.08
CA ILE A 655 -36.28 8.01 -7.93
C ILE A 655 -37.20 8.62 -9.00
N ALA A 656 -37.45 9.93 -8.93
CA ALA A 656 -38.26 10.63 -9.93
C ALA A 656 -37.67 10.50 -11.34
N ARG A 657 -38.54 10.48 -12.34
CA ARG A 657 -38.18 10.18 -13.74
C ARG A 657 -37.24 11.24 -14.34
N ASP A 658 -37.39 12.49 -13.92
CA ASP A 658 -36.65 13.66 -14.38
C ASP A 658 -35.28 13.86 -13.69
N THR A 659 -34.97 13.05 -12.68
CA THR A 659 -33.68 13.14 -11.97
C THR A 659 -32.54 12.48 -12.75
N ASP A 660 -31.52 13.26 -13.09
CA ASP A 660 -30.30 12.77 -13.75
C ASP A 660 -29.30 12.17 -12.76
N ARG A 661 -29.57 10.91 -12.38
CA ARG A 661 -28.73 10.12 -11.45
C ARG A 661 -27.32 9.87 -12.00
N LYS A 662 -27.17 9.75 -13.33
CA LYS A 662 -25.88 9.51 -13.98
C LYS A 662 -25.00 10.74 -13.88
N LEU A 663 -25.57 11.93 -14.07
CA LEU A 663 -24.86 13.19 -13.87
C LEU A 663 -24.43 13.36 -12.40
N MET A 664 -25.30 13.07 -11.44
CA MET A 664 -24.93 13.12 -10.01
C MET A 664 -23.73 12.23 -9.68
N GLY A 665 -23.70 10.99 -10.20
CA GLY A 665 -22.57 10.07 -10.00
C GLY A 665 -21.27 10.57 -10.62
N LYS A 666 -21.34 11.10 -11.86
CA LYS A 666 -20.18 11.73 -12.54
C LYS A 666 -19.67 12.94 -11.78
N ASN A 667 -20.57 13.76 -11.26
CA ASN A 667 -20.25 14.91 -10.45
C ASN A 667 -19.56 14.51 -9.15
N ALA A 668 -20.03 13.45 -8.48
CA ALA A 668 -19.39 12.88 -7.29
C ALA A 668 -17.93 12.51 -7.58
N ARG A 669 -17.69 11.71 -8.63
CA ARG A 669 -16.35 11.29 -9.05
C ARG A 669 -15.45 12.47 -9.39
N LYS A 670 -15.95 13.40 -10.21
CA LYS A 670 -15.19 14.60 -10.62
C LYS A 670 -14.81 15.46 -9.42
N PHE A 671 -15.71 15.60 -8.44
CA PHE A 671 -15.43 16.37 -7.24
C PHE A 671 -14.39 15.66 -6.36
N TYR A 672 -14.47 14.33 -6.21
CA TYR A 672 -13.44 13.54 -5.53
C TYR A 672 -12.08 13.72 -6.21
N GLU A 673 -12.03 13.57 -7.54
CA GLU A 673 -10.79 13.66 -8.31
C GLU A 673 -10.09 15.03 -8.17
N LYS A 674 -10.88 16.08 -7.96
CA LYS A 674 -10.41 17.46 -7.82
C LYS A 674 -10.04 17.84 -6.38
N ASN A 675 -10.61 17.20 -5.36
CA ASN A 675 -10.53 17.69 -3.98
C ASN A 675 -10.04 16.66 -2.96
N PHE A 676 -10.18 15.36 -3.23
CA PHE A 676 -10.04 14.29 -2.24
C PHE A 676 -9.10 13.15 -2.69
N LYS A 677 -8.33 13.31 -3.77
CA LYS A 677 -7.31 12.32 -4.17
C LYS A 677 -6.20 12.23 -3.13
N GLU A 678 -5.68 11.02 -2.93
CA GLU A 678 -4.53 10.77 -2.05
C GLU A 678 -3.31 11.58 -2.46
N SER A 679 -2.99 11.63 -3.76
CA SER A 679 -1.84 12.40 -4.25
C SER A 679 -1.92 13.87 -3.85
N MET A 680 -3.10 14.49 -3.99
CA MET A 680 -3.34 15.87 -3.57
C MET A 680 -3.21 16.06 -2.06
N TYR A 681 -3.72 15.10 -1.28
CA TYR A 681 -3.56 15.10 0.17
C TYR A 681 -2.08 15.10 0.55
N MET A 682 -1.30 14.18 -0.04
CA MET A 682 0.10 13.98 0.28
C MET A 682 0.97 15.14 -0.19
N ASP A 683 0.75 15.66 -1.40
CA ASP A 683 1.47 16.82 -1.93
C ASP A 683 1.23 18.05 -1.04
N LYS A 684 -0.02 18.24 -0.61
CA LYS A 684 -0.36 19.33 0.29
C LYS A 684 0.26 19.15 1.66
N LEU A 685 0.21 17.94 2.23
CA LEU A 685 0.80 17.63 3.53
C LEU A 685 2.32 17.85 3.52
N GLU A 686 3.02 17.35 2.50
CA GLU A 686 4.45 17.51 2.32
C GLU A 686 4.86 19.00 2.27
N SER A 687 4.14 19.81 1.51
CA SER A 687 4.38 21.27 1.45
C SER A 687 4.21 21.98 2.81
N MET A 688 3.45 21.40 3.75
CA MET A 688 3.31 21.94 5.10
C MET A 688 4.47 21.53 6.01
N VAL A 689 5.01 20.33 5.80
CA VAL A 689 6.09 19.74 6.59
C VAL A 689 7.45 20.32 6.18
N GLU A 690 7.55 20.92 5.00
CA GLU A 690 8.73 21.65 4.51
C GLU A 690 8.96 23.05 5.13
N ILE A 691 7.96 23.58 5.87
CA ILE A 691 7.93 24.95 6.43
C ILE A 691 9.03 25.22 7.46
#